data_AF-A0A3N6D6F3-F1
#
_entry.id   AF-A0A3N6D6F3-F1
#
_cell.length_a   1.000
_cell.length_b   1.000
_cell.length_c   1.000
_cell.angle_alpha   90.00
_cell.angle_beta   90.00
_cell.angle_gamma   90.00
#
_symmetry.space_group_name_H-M   'P 1'
#
loop_
_entity.id
_entity.type
_entity.pdbx_description
1 polymer ?
#
loop_
_entity_poly.entity_id
_entity_poly.type
_entity_poly.pdbx_seq_one_letter_code
_entity_poly.pdbx_strand_id
1 'polypeptide(L)'
;MSEPSPSAAPLLGRLLDLLADDAPAEELGAVTSEARAAGVPAADLAEVERAAATALRIRGALRQHRRRELQLTALFDTAGDLAASRDLDDVLKAIVRRARMLLGTDTAYLTLPDEEAGDTYMRVTDGSVSVLFQRLRLELGEGLGGLVAQTASPYATPDYRTDDRFRHTRNINAGVLDEGLVAILGVPLLLGSSRGGTGKVIGVLFAADRAARVFSPDEVALLCSLAAHAAIAIDTARALDDTRTALAELAGANEELAGANAAVRAHSAAMQRAEEAHDRLTDLVLRGGDVKDVAVSVAGLLDSPLTIHDPGGRPLAAVRPDGTGFAADSMDAGWLAGTAEESRHGARAVHRDGRWICAVLAGHELLASLVLHRPDRLDDSDRRLFERAAVVTGLLLLLRRTVAETENRIRGELISDLLADPERDPAGLAERGRRLGIDLDRPHLVLVAESAARERLGGAAMRYLFGGDIHGVSAEHAGAVVLLIDCDGQGTPAGAAARAAAAQLGHLVQAPVTVAGTGPASGARELAAAHAEAARCLRAMRVLGREGEGADVGELGFLGVVLGDAKDVDGFVTAVLGPLLRYDERRGTHLVRTLRAYFGAGGSLIRAKDELHVHVNTVVQRLDRIQVLLGRDWNEPDRALELQLALRLHLLSGGRES
;
A
#
# COMPACT_ATOMS: atom_id res chain seq x y z
N MET A 1 54.66 120.60 11.51
CA MET A 1 54.10 119.30 11.90
C MET A 1 55.03 118.25 11.32
N SER A 2 55.86 117.62 12.16
CA SER A 2 56.74 116.54 11.69
C SER A 2 55.89 115.29 11.47
N GLU A 3 55.94 114.73 10.26
CA GLU A 3 55.29 113.45 9.97
C GLU A 3 55.85 112.37 10.92
N PRO A 4 54.98 111.52 11.50
CA PRO A 4 55.45 110.43 12.36
C PRO A 4 56.31 109.46 11.54
N SER A 5 57.44 109.05 12.10
CA SER A 5 58.29 108.03 11.48
C SER A 5 57.49 106.75 11.21
N PRO A 6 57.65 106.12 10.04
CA PRO A 6 56.91 104.91 9.68
C PRO A 6 57.21 103.78 10.67
N SER A 7 56.15 103.23 11.28
CA SER A 7 56.21 102.17 12.30
C SER A 7 55.95 100.79 11.69
N ALA A 8 56.60 99.74 12.20
CA ALA A 8 56.37 98.35 11.79
C ALA A 8 55.06 97.74 12.33
N ALA A 9 54.43 98.32 13.35
CA ALA A 9 53.22 97.78 13.98
C ALA A 9 52.05 97.46 13.00
N PRO A 10 51.64 98.37 12.09
CA PRO A 10 50.57 98.06 11.13
C PRO A 10 50.94 96.94 10.13
N LEU A 11 52.22 96.79 9.78
CA LEU A 11 52.70 95.75 8.88
C LEU A 11 52.71 94.37 9.56
N LEU A 12 53.07 94.32 10.84
CA LEU A 12 52.98 93.11 11.67
C LEU A 12 51.52 92.68 11.89
N GLY A 13 50.62 93.64 12.15
CA GLY A 13 49.17 93.38 12.22
C GLY A 13 48.64 92.78 10.92
N ARG A 14 48.99 93.37 9.78
CA ARG A 14 48.61 92.86 8.46
C ARG A 14 49.13 91.45 8.18
N LEU A 15 50.34 91.10 8.61
CA LEU A 15 50.85 89.72 8.50
C LEU A 15 50.02 88.71 9.29
N LEU A 16 49.49 89.09 10.46
CA LEU A 16 48.61 88.23 11.26
C LEU A 16 47.24 88.06 10.59
N ASP A 17 46.67 89.14 10.05
CA ASP A 17 45.39 89.09 9.32
C ASP A 17 45.50 88.20 8.07
N LEU A 18 46.56 88.40 7.27
CA LEU A 18 46.84 87.56 6.08
C LEU A 18 47.06 86.08 6.44
N LEU A 19 47.66 85.79 7.61
CA LEU A 19 47.85 84.43 8.07
C LEU A 19 46.52 83.80 8.55
N ALA A 20 45.66 84.57 9.21
CA ALA A 20 44.32 84.13 9.63
C ALA A 20 43.42 83.80 8.42
N ASP A 21 43.53 84.59 7.35
CA ASP A 21 42.75 84.42 6.11
C ASP A 21 43.34 83.37 5.14
N ASP A 22 44.43 82.68 5.50
CA ASP A 22 45.18 81.72 4.65
C ASP A 22 45.62 82.30 3.28
N ALA A 23 45.99 83.60 3.27
CA ALA A 23 46.39 84.33 2.07
C ALA A 23 47.62 83.71 1.34
N PRO A 24 47.78 83.91 0.02
CA PRO A 24 48.90 83.42 -0.80
C PRO A 24 50.30 83.68 -0.22
N ALA A 25 51.27 82.84 -0.57
CA ALA A 25 52.65 83.01 -0.06
C ALA A 25 53.28 84.31 -0.59
N GLU A 26 52.87 84.66 -1.80
CA GLU A 26 53.22 85.90 -2.50
C GLU A 26 52.74 87.12 -1.71
N GLU A 27 51.52 87.10 -1.17
CA GLU A 27 50.96 88.21 -0.38
C GLU A 27 51.65 88.36 0.98
N LEU A 28 51.93 87.24 1.66
CA LEU A 28 52.72 87.25 2.91
C LEU A 28 54.16 87.74 2.68
N GLY A 29 54.77 87.37 1.55
CA GLY A 29 56.08 87.84 1.14
C GLY A 29 56.10 89.32 0.76
N ALA A 30 55.02 89.81 0.13
CA ALA A 30 54.89 91.19 -0.34
C ALA A 30 54.94 92.21 0.81
N VAL A 31 54.52 91.85 2.03
CA VAL A 31 54.58 92.75 3.20
C VAL A 31 56.02 93.19 3.53
N THR A 32 57.01 92.33 3.29
CA THR A 32 58.44 92.71 3.46
C THR A 32 58.91 93.71 2.42
N SER A 33 58.41 93.60 1.19
CA SER A 33 58.70 94.53 0.09
C SER A 33 58.02 95.89 0.32
N GLU A 34 56.78 95.89 0.82
CA GLU A 34 56.06 97.09 1.22
C GLU A 34 56.75 97.82 2.39
N ALA A 35 57.21 97.07 3.40
CA ALA A 35 57.97 97.62 4.53
C ALA A 35 59.25 98.34 4.06
N ARG A 36 59.95 97.77 3.07
CA ARG A 36 61.15 98.35 2.47
C ARG A 36 60.83 99.60 1.64
N ALA A 37 59.72 99.60 0.92
CA ALA A 37 59.26 100.77 0.14
C ALA A 37 58.77 101.93 1.02
N ALA A 38 58.21 101.63 2.19
CA ALA A 38 57.70 102.62 3.15
C ALA A 38 58.79 103.30 4.00
N GLY A 39 60.07 102.93 3.84
CA GLY A 39 61.19 103.56 4.54
C GLY A 39 61.29 103.25 6.04
N VAL A 40 60.80 102.08 6.46
CA VAL A 40 60.85 101.61 7.85
C VAL A 40 62.31 101.51 8.34
N PRO A 41 62.64 101.94 9.58
CA PRO A 41 63.98 101.84 10.13
C PRO A 41 64.55 100.40 10.08
N ALA A 42 65.86 100.26 9.91
CA ALA A 42 66.50 98.96 9.67
C ALA A 42 66.23 97.89 10.75
N ALA A 43 66.13 98.31 12.03
CA ALA A 43 65.81 97.39 13.14
C ALA A 43 64.38 96.84 13.03
N ASP A 44 63.43 97.70 12.69
CA ASP A 44 62.01 97.39 12.54
C ASP A 44 61.76 96.58 11.25
N LEU A 45 62.48 96.86 10.17
CA LEU A 45 62.43 96.08 8.93
C LEU A 45 62.90 94.63 9.15
N ALA A 46 63.98 94.44 9.92
CA ALA A 46 64.47 93.10 10.28
C ALA A 46 63.48 92.33 11.18
N GLU A 47 62.62 93.02 11.92
CA GLU A 47 61.52 92.42 12.65
C GLU A 47 60.38 91.98 11.73
N VAL A 48 59.97 92.82 10.77
CA VAL A 48 58.96 92.46 9.75
C VAL A 48 59.42 91.30 8.88
N GLU A 49 60.69 91.25 8.47
CA GLU A 49 61.25 90.13 7.68
C GLU A 49 61.22 88.81 8.48
N ARG A 50 61.58 88.84 9.78
CA ARG A 50 61.49 87.66 10.67
C ARG A 50 60.05 87.22 10.90
N ALA A 51 59.12 88.17 11.03
CA ALA A 51 57.70 87.89 11.20
C ALA A 51 57.10 87.26 9.93
N ALA A 52 57.41 87.79 8.74
CA ALA A 52 56.95 87.23 7.47
C ALA A 52 57.49 85.81 7.23
N ALA A 53 58.79 85.57 7.50
CA ALA A 53 59.38 84.23 7.44
C ALA A 53 58.73 83.25 8.43
N THR A 54 58.31 83.74 9.60
CA THR A 54 57.61 82.93 10.60
C THR A 54 56.16 82.64 10.18
N ALA A 55 55.44 83.63 9.63
CA ALA A 55 54.11 83.45 9.07
C ALA A 55 54.08 82.43 7.92
N LEU A 56 55.06 82.48 7.01
CA LEU A 56 55.22 81.49 5.94
C LEU A 56 55.46 80.07 6.49
N ARG A 57 56.27 79.91 7.54
CA ARG A 57 56.49 78.61 8.21
C ARG A 57 55.21 78.10 8.88
N ILE A 58 54.49 78.96 9.60
CA ILE A 58 53.22 78.58 10.27
C ILE A 58 52.19 78.15 9.23
N ARG A 59 52.04 78.90 8.13
CA ARG A 59 51.14 78.54 7.04
C ARG A 59 51.50 77.20 6.39
N GLY A 60 52.79 76.97 6.13
CA GLY A 60 53.27 75.68 5.63
C GLY A 60 52.86 74.52 6.54
N ALA A 61 53.06 74.67 7.86
CA ALA A 61 52.66 73.69 8.85
C ALA A 61 51.14 73.49 8.91
N LEU A 62 50.34 74.57 8.92
CA LEU A 62 48.88 74.49 8.96
C LEU A 62 48.29 73.82 7.71
N ARG A 63 48.83 74.11 6.52
CA ARG A 63 48.41 73.44 5.28
C ARG A 63 48.77 71.96 5.27
N GLN A 64 49.95 71.61 5.80
CA GLN A 64 50.33 70.20 5.97
C GLN A 64 49.40 69.48 6.95
N HIS A 65 49.04 70.12 8.07
CA HIS A 65 48.09 69.57 9.05
C HIS A 65 46.69 69.38 8.44
N ARG A 66 46.13 70.38 7.75
CA ARG A 66 44.83 70.27 7.08
C ARG A 66 44.82 69.17 6.01
N ARG A 67 45.91 69.04 5.22
CA ARG A 67 46.03 67.96 4.23
C ARG A 67 46.00 66.59 4.90
N ARG A 68 46.70 66.44 6.02
CA ARG A 68 46.73 65.20 6.81
C ARG A 68 45.38 64.88 7.45
N GLU A 69 44.67 65.90 7.93
CA GLU A 69 43.32 65.76 8.48
C GLU A 69 42.32 65.28 7.42
N LEU A 70 42.31 65.90 6.23
CA LEU A 70 41.48 65.46 5.11
C LEU A 70 41.80 64.01 4.68
N GLN A 71 43.07 63.65 4.64
CA GLN A 71 43.50 62.27 4.33
C GLN A 71 43.03 61.26 5.38
N LEU A 72 43.09 61.62 6.67
CA LEU A 72 42.59 60.77 7.76
C LEU A 72 41.07 60.62 7.72
N THR A 73 40.32 61.69 7.48
CA THR A 73 38.85 61.62 7.33
C THR A 73 38.45 60.71 6.17
N ALA A 74 39.11 60.86 5.01
CA ALA A 74 38.86 60.00 3.86
C ALA A 74 39.18 58.51 4.14
N LEU A 75 40.20 58.22 4.95
CA LEU A 75 40.50 56.85 5.41
C LEU A 75 39.43 56.30 6.38
N PHE A 76 38.92 57.11 7.31
CA PHE A 76 37.90 56.68 8.27
C PHE A 76 36.55 56.43 7.63
N ASP A 77 36.10 57.33 6.74
CA ASP A 77 34.87 57.13 5.96
C ASP A 77 34.97 55.85 5.11
N THR A 78 36.17 55.58 4.58
CA THR A 78 36.49 54.35 3.85
C THR A 78 36.33 53.09 4.71
N ALA A 79 36.82 53.10 5.96
CA ALA A 79 36.68 51.95 6.86
C ALA A 79 35.22 51.68 7.23
N GLY A 80 34.43 52.73 7.45
CA GLY A 80 32.99 52.63 7.74
C GLY A 80 32.19 52.02 6.59
N ASP A 81 32.39 52.52 5.37
CA ASP A 81 31.71 51.98 4.19
C ASP A 81 32.16 50.54 3.86
N LEU A 82 33.45 50.22 4.08
CA LEU A 82 33.96 48.85 3.86
C LEU A 82 33.31 47.86 4.83
N ALA A 83 33.15 48.26 6.10
CA ALA A 83 32.52 47.45 7.13
C ALA A 83 30.99 47.30 6.93
N ALA A 84 30.36 48.22 6.21
CA ALA A 84 28.93 48.17 5.92
C ALA A 84 28.56 47.19 4.79
N SER A 85 29.49 46.92 3.87
CA SER A 85 29.25 45.97 2.77
C SER A 85 29.29 44.53 3.26
N ARG A 86 28.34 43.73 2.79
CA ARG A 86 28.15 42.31 3.18
C ARG A 86 28.47 41.33 2.06
N ASP A 87 28.91 41.85 0.91
CA ASP A 87 29.26 41.11 -0.29
C ASP A 87 30.75 41.32 -0.57
N LEU A 88 31.48 40.21 -0.70
CA LEU A 88 32.92 40.22 -0.92
C LEU A 88 33.31 40.94 -2.22
N ASP A 89 32.55 40.76 -3.30
CA ASP A 89 32.84 41.40 -4.58
C ASP A 89 32.71 42.92 -4.49
N ASP A 90 31.69 43.39 -3.79
CA ASP A 90 31.47 44.82 -3.59
C ASP A 90 32.53 45.44 -2.67
N VAL A 91 32.95 44.71 -1.62
CA VAL A 91 34.07 45.11 -0.75
C VAL A 91 35.35 45.28 -1.57
N LEU A 92 35.70 44.28 -2.40
CA LEU A 92 36.92 44.30 -3.21
C LEU A 92 36.90 45.43 -4.25
N LYS A 93 35.78 45.66 -4.94
CA LYS A 93 35.60 46.81 -5.87
C LYS A 93 35.75 48.14 -5.15
N ALA A 94 35.16 48.28 -3.96
CA ALA A 94 35.27 49.50 -3.17
C ALA A 94 36.71 49.79 -2.74
N ILE A 95 37.46 48.77 -2.30
CA ILE A 95 38.88 48.89 -1.91
C ILE A 95 39.71 49.44 -3.07
N VAL A 96 39.62 48.79 -4.23
CA VAL A 96 40.45 49.11 -5.38
C VAL A 96 40.12 50.51 -5.92
N ARG A 97 38.83 50.83 -6.04
CA ARG A 97 38.38 52.17 -6.46
C ARG A 97 38.89 53.25 -5.53
N ARG A 98 38.88 53.01 -4.22
CA ARG A 98 39.37 53.96 -3.21
C ARG A 98 40.88 54.10 -3.24
N ALA A 99 41.63 53.01 -3.42
CA ALA A 99 43.07 53.07 -3.60
C ALA A 99 43.46 54.02 -4.76
N ARG A 100 42.76 53.90 -5.90
CA ARG A 100 42.95 54.78 -7.06
C ARG A 100 42.66 56.25 -6.73
N MET A 101 41.51 56.53 -6.11
CA MET A 101 41.09 57.90 -5.79
C MET A 101 41.99 58.56 -4.73
N LEU A 102 42.42 57.79 -3.73
CA LEU A 102 43.18 58.27 -2.57
C LEU A 102 44.62 58.65 -2.94
N LEU A 103 45.24 57.90 -3.87
CA LEU A 103 46.60 58.18 -4.35
C LEU A 103 46.62 58.99 -5.65
N GLY A 104 45.46 59.19 -6.29
CA GLY A 104 45.34 59.87 -7.57
C GLY A 104 46.16 59.19 -8.66
N THR A 105 46.06 57.86 -8.75
CA THR A 105 46.77 57.06 -9.77
C THR A 105 45.87 56.74 -10.96
N ASP A 106 46.47 56.38 -12.10
CA ASP A 106 45.77 55.97 -13.30
C ASP A 106 45.00 54.65 -13.12
N THR A 107 45.58 53.72 -12.34
CA THR A 107 45.03 52.39 -12.12
C THR A 107 45.28 51.95 -10.68
N ALA A 108 44.35 51.16 -10.14
CA ALA A 108 44.57 50.38 -8.94
C ALA A 108 44.05 48.97 -9.18
N TYR A 109 44.63 47.99 -8.49
CA TYR A 109 44.21 46.61 -8.63
C TYR A 109 44.58 45.79 -7.40
N LEU A 110 43.93 44.65 -7.24
CA LEU A 110 44.11 43.76 -6.11
C LEU A 110 44.25 42.33 -6.61
N THR A 111 45.24 41.64 -6.07
CA THR A 111 45.50 40.23 -6.33
C THR A 111 45.23 39.40 -5.09
N LEU A 112 44.63 38.23 -5.27
CA LEU A 112 44.39 37.25 -4.22
C LEU A 112 45.04 35.91 -4.62
N PRO A 113 45.55 35.14 -3.64
CA PRO A 113 46.00 33.79 -3.90
C PRO A 113 44.82 32.87 -4.26
N ASP A 114 45.06 31.94 -5.16
CA ASP A 114 44.18 30.81 -5.46
C ASP A 114 44.86 29.56 -4.89
N GLU A 115 44.36 29.07 -3.75
CA GLU A 115 44.97 27.95 -3.04
C GLU A 115 44.79 26.61 -3.82
N GLU A 116 43.77 26.48 -4.67
CA GLU A 116 43.55 25.28 -5.49
C GLU A 116 44.47 25.25 -6.72
N ALA A 117 44.63 26.39 -7.39
CA ALA A 117 45.49 26.52 -8.57
C ALA A 117 46.98 26.70 -8.21
N GLY A 118 47.29 27.07 -6.97
CA GLY A 118 48.67 27.29 -6.50
C GLY A 118 49.32 28.56 -7.06
N ASP A 119 48.53 29.54 -7.51
CA ASP A 119 49.00 30.79 -8.10
C ASP A 119 48.26 32.00 -7.49
N THR A 120 48.48 33.19 -8.05
CA THR A 120 47.83 34.44 -7.64
C THR A 120 47.19 35.07 -8.87
N TYR A 121 45.96 35.56 -8.75
CA TYR A 121 45.24 36.10 -9.90
C TYR A 121 44.73 37.51 -9.66
N MET A 122 44.50 38.22 -10.75
CA MET A 122 43.89 39.53 -10.73
C MET A 122 42.42 39.41 -10.31
N ARG A 123 42.09 39.82 -9.07
CA ARG A 123 40.72 39.66 -8.54
C ARG A 123 39.82 40.81 -8.93
N VAL A 124 40.33 42.04 -8.79
CA VAL A 124 39.61 43.29 -9.10
C VAL A 124 40.61 44.33 -9.60
N THR A 125 40.21 45.06 -10.64
CA THR A 125 40.94 46.21 -11.19
C THR A 125 40.02 47.42 -11.28
N ASP A 126 40.55 48.63 -11.10
CA ASP A 126 39.85 49.88 -11.39
C ASP A 126 40.79 50.81 -12.20
N GLY A 127 40.29 51.34 -13.32
CA GLY A 127 41.07 52.19 -14.25
C GLY A 127 41.91 51.44 -15.29
N SER A 128 41.88 50.10 -15.27
CA SER A 128 42.51 49.24 -16.27
C SER A 128 41.65 49.15 -17.54
N VAL A 129 42.31 49.16 -18.70
CA VAL A 129 41.66 49.02 -20.03
C VAL A 129 42.10 47.77 -20.79
N SER A 130 43.14 47.07 -20.33
CA SER A 130 43.63 45.82 -20.92
C SER A 130 42.87 44.60 -20.38
N VAL A 131 42.22 43.86 -21.28
CA VAL A 131 41.61 42.55 -20.96
C VAL A 131 42.66 41.52 -20.56
N LEU A 132 43.85 41.59 -21.18
CA LEU A 132 44.96 40.68 -20.89
C LEU A 132 45.47 40.89 -19.46
N PHE A 133 45.59 42.15 -19.03
CA PHE A 133 45.99 42.49 -17.66
C PHE A 133 44.92 42.11 -16.63
N GLN A 134 43.64 42.36 -16.92
CA GLN A 134 42.52 42.02 -16.03
C GLN A 134 42.37 40.52 -15.75
N ARG A 135 42.89 39.66 -16.62
CA ARG A 135 42.81 38.19 -16.50
C ARG A 135 44.17 37.54 -16.17
N LEU A 136 45.17 38.35 -15.84
CA LEU A 136 46.52 37.88 -15.58
C LEU A 136 46.57 37.00 -14.33
N ARG A 137 47.28 35.88 -14.44
CA ARG A 137 47.65 34.98 -13.33
C ARG A 137 49.16 34.95 -13.18
N LEU A 138 49.61 34.88 -11.93
CA LEU A 138 50.97 35.11 -11.47
C LEU A 138 51.39 33.90 -10.63
N GLU A 139 52.50 33.24 -10.97
CA GLU A 139 53.05 32.20 -10.10
C GLU A 139 53.47 32.80 -8.75
N LEU A 140 53.36 32.01 -7.68
CA LEU A 140 53.73 32.43 -6.34
C LEU A 140 55.19 32.90 -6.30
N GLY A 141 55.38 34.16 -5.92
CA GLY A 141 56.68 34.76 -5.75
C GLY A 141 57.30 35.44 -6.98
N GLU A 142 56.57 35.51 -8.11
CA GLU A 142 57.01 36.25 -9.29
C GLU A 142 56.54 37.72 -9.31
N GLY A 143 57.32 38.58 -9.97
CA GLY A 143 57.02 40.00 -10.12
C GLY A 143 57.05 40.81 -8.82
N LEU A 144 56.65 42.09 -8.92
CA LEU A 144 56.55 42.99 -7.77
C LEU A 144 55.57 42.47 -6.70
N GLY A 145 54.45 41.89 -7.13
CA GLY A 145 53.45 41.31 -6.24
C GLY A 145 53.96 40.13 -5.43
N GLY A 146 54.69 39.22 -6.09
CA GLY A 146 55.34 38.10 -5.41
C GLY A 146 56.40 38.54 -4.41
N LEU A 147 57.15 39.61 -4.70
CA LEU A 147 58.11 40.19 -3.75
C LEU A 147 57.41 40.76 -2.52
N VAL A 148 56.34 41.53 -2.71
CA VAL A 148 55.53 42.10 -1.61
C VAL A 148 54.93 40.99 -0.75
N ALA A 149 54.40 39.93 -1.37
CA ALA A 149 53.79 38.82 -0.66
C ALA A 149 54.81 38.00 0.16
N GLN A 150 56.00 37.74 -0.38
CA GLN A 150 57.06 37.00 0.31
C GLN A 150 57.66 37.77 1.50
N THR A 151 57.82 39.08 1.34
CA THR A 151 58.51 39.93 2.33
C THR A 151 57.56 40.57 3.33
N ALA A 152 56.24 40.46 3.12
CA ALA A 152 55.21 41.13 3.91
C ALA A 152 55.48 42.65 4.07
N SER A 153 56.09 43.27 3.07
CA SER A 153 56.54 44.67 3.11
C SER A 153 56.14 45.43 1.84
N PRO A 154 55.87 46.74 1.91
CA PRO A 154 55.51 47.54 0.74
C PRO A 154 56.71 47.76 -0.19
N TYR A 155 56.48 47.69 -1.51
CA TYR A 155 57.49 47.99 -2.53
C TYR A 155 56.95 48.95 -3.58
N ALA A 156 57.75 49.97 -3.90
CA ALA A 156 57.47 50.95 -4.95
C ALA A 156 58.57 50.92 -6.01
N THR A 157 58.18 50.94 -7.27
CA THR A 157 59.08 51.12 -8.42
C THR A 157 58.69 52.36 -9.21
N PRO A 158 59.64 53.28 -9.52
CA PRO A 158 59.35 54.44 -10.34
C PRO A 158 59.32 54.14 -11.84
N ASP A 159 59.95 53.04 -12.26
CA ASP A 159 59.86 52.50 -13.62
C ASP A 159 60.07 50.99 -13.55
N TYR A 160 58.97 50.26 -13.65
CA TYR A 160 58.91 48.80 -13.61
C TYR A 160 59.88 48.16 -14.59
N ARG A 161 60.09 48.74 -15.78
CA ARG A 161 60.86 48.09 -16.87
C ARG A 161 62.36 48.02 -16.58
N THR A 162 62.84 48.86 -15.67
CA THR A 162 64.27 49.04 -15.39
C THR A 162 64.67 48.60 -13.98
N ASP A 163 63.74 48.03 -13.22
CA ASP A 163 63.92 47.73 -11.80
C ASP A 163 64.24 46.25 -11.55
N ASP A 164 65.52 45.93 -11.44
CA ASP A 164 65.99 44.54 -11.26
C ASP A 164 65.78 43.96 -9.85
N ARG A 165 65.07 44.67 -8.94
CA ARG A 165 64.85 44.21 -7.55
C ARG A 165 63.85 43.07 -7.41
N PHE A 166 63.07 42.78 -8.45
CA PHE A 166 62.10 41.68 -8.47
C PHE A 166 62.21 40.88 -9.76
N ARG A 167 61.70 39.65 -9.75
CA ARG A 167 61.82 38.73 -10.89
C ARG A 167 60.83 39.10 -11.99
N HIS A 168 61.34 39.57 -13.12
CA HIS A 168 60.56 39.78 -14.34
C HIS A 168 60.28 38.45 -15.06
N THR A 169 59.02 38.18 -15.38
CA THR A 169 58.64 37.02 -16.21
C THR A 169 57.85 37.43 -17.44
N ARG A 170 57.91 36.60 -18.49
CA ARG A 170 57.34 36.93 -19.82
C ARG A 170 55.84 37.23 -19.73
N ASN A 171 55.10 36.46 -18.94
CA ASN A 171 53.66 36.61 -18.80
C ASN A 171 53.29 37.92 -18.09
N ILE A 172 53.97 38.22 -16.98
CA ILE A 172 53.74 39.45 -16.20
C ILE A 172 54.11 40.67 -17.02
N ASN A 173 55.28 40.64 -17.67
CA ASN A 173 55.73 41.75 -18.51
C ASN A 173 54.77 42.01 -19.66
N ALA A 174 54.23 40.98 -20.32
CA ALA A 174 53.24 41.16 -21.37
C ALA A 174 52.00 41.92 -20.87
N GLY A 175 51.46 41.53 -19.71
CA GLY A 175 50.31 42.22 -19.11
C GLY A 175 50.60 43.66 -18.68
N VAL A 176 51.73 43.88 -17.99
CA VAL A 176 52.12 45.22 -17.52
C VAL A 176 52.38 46.17 -18.68
N LEU A 177 53.02 45.69 -19.75
CA LEU A 177 53.31 46.49 -20.95
C LEU A 177 52.07 46.76 -21.79
N ASP A 178 51.15 45.78 -21.91
CA ASP A 178 49.88 45.95 -22.63
C ASP A 178 48.96 46.97 -21.96
N GLU A 179 48.91 47.01 -20.62
CA GLU A 179 48.20 48.04 -19.87
C GLU A 179 48.92 49.41 -19.87
N GLY A 180 50.23 49.40 -20.16
CA GLY A 180 51.08 50.59 -20.20
C GLY A 180 51.53 51.09 -18.83
N LEU A 181 51.59 50.21 -17.82
CA LEU A 181 51.99 50.61 -16.47
C LEU A 181 53.51 50.85 -16.39
N VAL A 182 53.91 51.96 -15.77
CA VAL A 182 55.31 52.37 -15.61
C VAL A 182 55.69 52.41 -14.13
N ALA A 183 55.01 53.21 -13.32
CA ALA A 183 55.25 53.25 -11.89
C ALA A 183 54.25 52.37 -11.15
N ILE A 184 54.71 51.56 -10.19
CA ILE A 184 53.85 50.63 -9.45
C ILE A 184 54.23 50.65 -7.97
N LEU A 185 53.23 50.81 -7.11
CA LEU A 185 53.32 50.60 -5.66
C LEU A 185 52.45 49.39 -5.30
N GLY A 186 53.06 48.39 -4.66
CA GLY A 186 52.36 47.23 -4.10
C GLY A 186 52.51 47.19 -2.58
N VAL A 187 51.41 46.91 -1.87
CA VAL A 187 51.38 46.77 -0.41
C VAL A 187 50.65 45.49 0.01
N PRO A 188 51.11 44.79 1.07
CA PRO A 188 50.52 43.52 1.47
C PRO A 188 49.19 43.74 2.22
N LEU A 189 48.21 42.88 1.94
CA LEU A 189 47.00 42.73 2.76
C LEU A 189 47.32 41.77 3.90
N LEU A 190 47.58 42.30 5.10
CA LEU A 190 48.01 41.52 6.26
C LEU A 190 46.84 41.24 7.20
N LEU A 191 46.62 39.96 7.52
CA LEU A 191 45.59 39.51 8.46
C LEU A 191 46.24 38.89 9.72
N GLY A 192 45.69 39.17 10.90
CA GLY A 192 46.10 38.54 12.17
C GLY A 192 47.31 39.17 12.87
N SER A 193 47.82 40.32 12.40
CA SER A 193 48.93 41.05 13.04
C SER A 193 48.44 41.85 14.24
N SER A 194 48.12 41.20 15.35
CA SER A 194 48.00 41.86 16.64
C SER A 194 48.59 40.99 17.75
N ARG A 195 49.70 41.50 18.30
CA ARG A 195 50.55 40.93 19.37
C ARG A 195 51.48 39.77 18.95
N GLY A 196 52.56 40.12 18.26
CA GLY A 196 53.83 39.36 18.32
C GLY A 196 54.07 38.26 17.28
N GLY A 197 53.18 38.05 16.31
CA GLY A 197 53.39 37.16 15.17
C GLY A 197 53.45 37.91 13.82
N THR A 198 54.12 37.32 12.82
CA THR A 198 54.07 37.75 11.43
C THR A 198 52.67 37.44 10.87
N GLY A 199 51.87 38.47 10.54
CA GLY A 199 50.52 38.29 9.98
C GLY A 199 50.52 37.54 8.64
N LYS A 200 49.44 36.83 8.32
CA LYS A 200 49.28 36.12 7.04
C LYS A 200 49.02 37.15 5.94
N VAL A 201 49.79 37.10 4.85
CA VAL A 201 49.48 37.87 3.63
C VAL A 201 48.32 37.17 2.92
N ILE A 202 47.17 37.84 2.82
CA ILE A 202 45.97 37.31 2.15
C ILE A 202 45.78 37.85 0.72
N GLY A 203 46.68 38.72 0.27
CA GLY A 203 46.71 39.31 -1.06
C GLY A 203 47.60 40.54 -1.12
N VAL A 204 47.62 41.21 -2.28
CA VAL A 204 48.41 42.43 -2.49
C VAL A 204 47.54 43.48 -3.18
N LEU A 205 47.55 44.70 -2.64
CA LEU A 205 46.88 45.88 -3.18
C LEU A 205 47.90 46.75 -3.91
N PHE A 206 47.54 47.21 -5.11
CA PHE A 206 48.41 47.99 -5.97
C PHE A 206 47.80 49.31 -6.38
N ALA A 207 48.66 50.30 -6.56
CA ALA A 207 48.37 51.55 -7.24
C ALA A 207 49.46 51.79 -8.30
N ALA A 208 49.08 52.17 -9.51
CA ALA A 208 50.00 52.26 -10.63
C ALA A 208 49.67 53.42 -11.58
N ASP A 209 50.70 53.99 -12.18
CA ASP A 209 50.63 55.06 -13.18
C ASP A 209 51.28 54.63 -14.50
N ARG A 210 50.76 55.17 -15.60
CA ARG A 210 51.32 54.97 -16.95
C ARG A 210 52.51 55.89 -17.23
N ALA A 211 52.90 56.72 -16.26
CA ALA A 211 54.08 57.57 -16.29
C ALA A 211 55.01 57.24 -15.11
N ALA A 212 56.31 57.56 -15.27
CA ALA A 212 57.28 57.39 -14.20
C ALA A 212 56.94 58.30 -13.01
N ARG A 213 56.89 57.73 -11.80
CA ARG A 213 56.51 58.43 -10.57
C ARG A 213 57.25 57.86 -9.37
N VAL A 214 57.79 58.73 -8.52
CA VAL A 214 58.32 58.33 -7.21
C VAL A 214 57.22 58.49 -6.17
N PHE A 215 56.76 57.38 -5.58
CA PHE A 215 55.79 57.43 -4.49
C PHE A 215 56.46 57.93 -3.20
N SER A 216 55.89 58.96 -2.60
CA SER A 216 56.35 59.54 -1.33
C SER A 216 56.07 58.61 -0.15
N PRO A 217 56.82 58.73 0.97
CA PRO A 217 56.56 57.96 2.17
C PRO A 217 55.13 58.09 2.71
N ASP A 218 54.53 59.28 2.57
CA ASP A 218 53.14 59.54 2.97
C ASP A 218 52.14 58.74 2.11
N GLU A 219 52.36 58.65 0.80
CA GLU A 219 51.51 57.85 -0.12
C GLU A 219 51.63 56.35 0.14
N VAL A 220 52.85 55.87 0.42
CA VAL A 220 53.07 54.47 0.81
C VAL A 220 52.35 54.15 2.12
N ALA A 221 52.47 55.02 3.13
CA ALA A 221 51.79 54.85 4.42
C ALA A 221 50.26 54.89 4.28
N LEU A 222 49.75 55.74 3.40
CA LEU A 222 48.33 55.87 3.10
C LEU A 222 47.77 54.58 2.49
N LEU A 223 48.44 54.02 1.48
CA LEU A 223 48.01 52.76 0.87
C LEU A 223 48.15 51.57 1.82
N CYS A 224 49.21 51.53 2.65
CA CYS A 224 49.36 50.52 3.71
C CYS A 224 48.21 50.58 4.73
N SER A 225 47.76 51.78 5.09
CA SER A 225 46.64 51.97 6.04
C SER A 225 45.33 51.47 5.43
N LEU A 226 45.08 51.78 4.16
CA LEU A 226 43.94 51.23 3.42
C LEU A 226 44.01 49.69 3.33
N ALA A 227 45.19 49.14 3.06
CA ALA A 227 45.42 47.70 2.98
C ALA A 227 45.14 46.97 4.30
N ALA A 228 45.50 47.58 5.44
CA ALA A 228 45.18 47.03 6.76
C ALA A 228 43.66 46.94 7.00
N HIS A 229 42.91 47.99 6.66
CA HIS A 229 41.44 47.96 6.75
C HIS A 229 40.80 47.01 5.74
N ALA A 230 41.32 46.98 4.52
CA ALA A 230 40.89 46.07 3.46
C ALA A 230 41.06 44.60 3.88
N ALA A 231 42.18 44.26 4.52
CA ALA A 231 42.42 42.89 4.95
C ALA A 231 41.36 42.39 5.96
N ILE A 232 40.99 43.24 6.92
CA ILE A 232 39.94 42.94 7.92
C ILE A 232 38.56 42.81 7.25
N ALA A 233 38.23 43.72 6.33
CA ALA A 233 36.94 43.70 5.63
C ALA A 233 36.78 42.47 4.73
N ILE A 234 37.84 42.09 4.01
CA ILE A 234 37.86 40.87 3.16
C ILE A 234 37.65 39.61 4.01
N ASP A 235 38.34 39.49 5.14
CA ASP A 235 38.20 38.35 6.05
C ASP A 235 36.78 38.25 6.64
N THR A 236 36.25 39.38 7.09
CA THR A 236 34.88 39.44 7.64
C THR A 236 33.83 39.07 6.58
N ALA A 237 33.97 39.59 5.36
CA ALA A 237 33.05 39.28 4.27
C ALA A 237 33.10 37.79 3.88
N ARG A 238 34.30 37.20 3.80
CA ARG A 238 34.48 35.76 3.55
C ARG A 238 33.83 34.91 4.64
N ALA A 239 34.13 35.18 5.91
CA ALA A 239 33.57 34.42 7.03
C ALA A 239 32.02 34.48 7.07
N LEU A 240 31.43 35.63 6.73
CA LEU A 240 29.98 35.78 6.63
C LEU A 240 29.39 34.99 5.46
N ASP A 241 30.07 34.95 4.32
CA ASP A 241 29.63 34.20 3.14
C ASP A 241 29.70 32.68 3.36
N ASP A 242 30.79 32.20 3.95
CA ASP A 242 30.97 30.79 4.34
C ASP A 242 29.87 30.35 5.31
N THR A 243 29.58 31.18 6.33
CA THR A 243 28.53 30.89 7.32
C THR A 243 27.14 30.83 6.68
N ARG A 244 26.83 31.72 5.73
CA ARG A 244 25.54 31.71 5.01
C ARG A 244 25.39 30.47 4.15
N THR A 245 26.44 30.10 3.43
CA THR A 245 26.46 28.90 2.59
C THR A 245 26.21 27.66 3.44
N ALA A 246 26.94 27.51 4.57
CA ALA A 246 26.75 26.40 5.49
C ALA A 246 25.32 26.37 6.10
N LEU A 247 24.74 27.52 6.44
CA LEU A 247 23.36 27.59 6.95
C LEU A 247 22.33 27.20 5.88
N ALA A 248 22.54 27.58 4.62
CA ALA A 248 21.67 27.18 3.52
C ALA A 248 21.73 25.67 3.25
N GLU A 249 22.93 25.08 3.28
CA GLU A 249 23.12 23.63 3.16
C GLU A 249 22.44 22.87 4.31
N LEU A 250 22.62 23.33 5.56
CA LEU A 250 21.97 22.74 6.73
C LEU A 250 20.44 22.84 6.68
N ALA A 251 19.90 23.96 6.19
CA ALA A 251 18.46 24.12 6.01
C ALA A 251 17.91 23.13 4.97
N GLY A 252 18.58 22.99 3.82
CA GLY A 252 18.21 22.01 2.80
C GLY A 252 18.26 20.57 3.32
N ALA A 253 19.34 20.19 4.01
CA ALA A 253 19.48 18.85 4.60
C ALA A 253 18.40 18.56 5.66
N ASN A 254 18.05 19.57 6.48
CA ASN A 254 16.98 19.42 7.47
C ASN A 254 15.59 19.26 6.83
N GLU A 255 15.31 19.96 5.73
CA GLU A 255 14.07 19.80 4.97
C GLU A 255 13.95 18.40 4.35
N GLU A 256 15.04 17.90 3.74
CA GLU A 256 15.10 16.53 3.22
C GLU A 256 14.88 15.49 4.33
N LEU A 257 15.54 15.66 5.48
CA LEU A 257 15.39 14.77 6.63
C LEU A 257 13.97 14.82 7.20
N ALA A 258 13.34 16.00 7.25
CA ALA A 258 11.95 16.15 7.67
C ALA A 258 10.99 15.41 6.72
N GLY A 259 11.21 15.50 5.40
CA GLY A 259 10.46 14.74 4.40
C GLY A 259 10.62 13.23 4.55
N ALA A 260 11.85 12.74 4.70
CA ALA A 260 12.14 11.33 4.93
C ALA A 260 11.49 10.81 6.23
N ASN A 261 11.59 11.58 7.32
CA ASN A 261 10.97 11.23 8.61
C ASN A 261 9.44 11.17 8.51
N ALA A 262 8.80 12.09 7.79
CA ALA A 262 7.36 12.06 7.56
C ALA A 262 6.94 10.78 6.80
N ALA A 263 7.69 10.40 5.77
CA ALA A 263 7.43 9.17 5.01
C ALA A 263 7.59 7.91 5.87
N VAL A 264 8.64 7.82 6.69
CA VAL A 264 8.87 6.69 7.61
C VAL A 264 7.73 6.59 8.64
N ARG A 265 7.29 7.71 9.23
CA ARG A 265 6.17 7.73 10.17
C ARG A 265 4.86 7.26 9.53
N ALA A 266 4.57 7.71 8.31
CA ALA A 266 3.37 7.28 7.58
C ALA A 266 3.40 5.77 7.29
N HIS A 267 4.56 5.23 6.88
CA HIS A 267 4.73 3.80 6.64
C HIS A 267 4.57 2.98 7.93
N SER A 268 5.21 3.40 9.02
CA SER A 268 5.11 2.72 10.32
C SER A 268 3.67 2.71 10.85
N ALA A 269 2.94 3.82 10.71
CA ALA A 269 1.54 3.89 11.13
C ALA A 269 0.62 2.98 10.30
N ALA A 270 0.88 2.85 8.99
CA ALA A 270 0.14 1.91 8.14
C ALA A 270 0.45 0.45 8.52
N MET A 271 1.71 0.13 8.79
CA MET A 271 2.12 -1.21 9.22
C MET A 271 1.50 -1.60 10.57
N GLN A 272 1.51 -0.69 11.54
CA GLN A 272 0.91 -0.95 12.86
C GLN A 272 -0.60 -1.19 12.78
N ARG A 273 -1.33 -0.44 11.94
CA ARG A 273 -2.77 -0.71 11.69
C ARG A 273 -3.00 -2.11 11.11
N ALA A 274 -2.13 -2.56 10.21
CA ALA A 274 -2.23 -3.89 9.60
C ALA A 274 -1.90 -5.02 10.60
N GLU A 275 -0.99 -4.79 11.55
CA GLU A 275 -0.68 -5.70 12.66
C GLU A 275 -1.82 -5.76 13.67
N GLU A 276 -2.33 -4.62 14.15
CA GLU A 276 -3.46 -4.58 15.09
C GLU A 276 -4.71 -5.27 14.52
N ALA A 277 -4.96 -5.08 13.22
CA ALA A 277 -6.05 -5.76 12.54
C ALA A 277 -5.82 -7.28 12.45
N HIS A 278 -4.58 -7.73 12.24
CA HIS A 278 -4.22 -9.15 12.25
C HIS A 278 -4.40 -9.78 13.63
N ASP A 279 -3.97 -9.10 14.69
CA ASP A 279 -4.12 -9.57 16.06
C ASP A 279 -5.59 -9.70 16.44
N ARG A 280 -6.43 -8.73 16.07
CA ARG A 280 -7.89 -8.81 16.26
C ARG A 280 -8.50 -10.01 15.55
N LEU A 281 -8.14 -10.25 14.30
CA LEU A 281 -8.66 -11.39 13.54
C LEU A 281 -8.16 -12.73 14.12
N THR A 282 -6.93 -12.78 14.62
CA THR A 282 -6.35 -13.98 15.24
C THR A 282 -7.00 -14.28 16.59
N ASP A 283 -7.24 -13.26 17.41
CA ASP A 283 -7.94 -13.38 18.69
C ASP A 283 -9.38 -13.90 18.51
N LEU A 284 -10.07 -13.54 17.41
CA LEU A 284 -11.37 -14.14 17.06
C LEU A 284 -11.27 -15.66 16.88
N VAL A 285 -10.22 -16.17 16.23
CA VAL A 285 -10.01 -17.61 16.09
C VAL A 285 -9.75 -18.27 17.44
N LEU A 286 -8.89 -17.66 18.27
CA LEU A 286 -8.52 -18.21 19.58
C LEU A 286 -9.71 -18.28 20.55
N ARG A 287 -10.66 -17.35 20.45
CA ARG A 287 -11.89 -17.34 21.27
C ARG A 287 -13.02 -18.22 20.72
N GLY A 288 -12.82 -18.84 19.56
CA GLY A 288 -13.85 -19.65 18.90
C GLY A 288 -14.97 -18.82 18.27
N GLY A 289 -14.65 -17.65 17.72
CA GLY A 289 -15.60 -16.77 17.04
C GLY A 289 -16.24 -17.37 15.78
N ASP A 290 -17.31 -16.74 15.32
CA ASP A 290 -18.03 -17.06 14.10
C ASP A 290 -17.45 -16.30 12.89
N VAL A 291 -17.70 -16.83 11.69
CA VAL A 291 -17.66 -16.11 10.40
C VAL A 291 -18.35 -14.74 10.48
N LYS A 292 -19.46 -14.62 11.23
CA LYS A 292 -20.12 -13.33 11.47
C LYS A 292 -19.24 -12.34 12.26
N ASP A 293 -18.47 -12.81 13.23
CA ASP A 293 -17.59 -11.94 14.03
C ASP A 293 -16.43 -11.39 13.17
N VAL A 294 -15.88 -12.24 12.29
CA VAL A 294 -14.93 -11.80 11.27
C VAL A 294 -15.56 -10.75 10.36
N ALA A 295 -16.80 -10.97 9.92
CA ALA A 295 -17.49 -10.02 9.06
C ALA A 295 -17.70 -8.66 9.73
N VAL A 296 -18.10 -8.63 11.00
CA VAL A 296 -18.22 -7.40 11.80
C VAL A 296 -16.87 -6.68 11.90
N SER A 297 -15.81 -7.41 12.23
CA SER A 297 -14.47 -6.83 12.41
C SER A 297 -13.95 -6.20 11.13
N VAL A 298 -14.08 -6.90 10.00
CA VAL A 298 -13.58 -6.44 8.69
C VAL A 298 -14.43 -5.30 8.15
N ALA A 299 -15.75 -5.38 8.27
CA ALA A 299 -16.64 -4.30 7.82
C ALA A 299 -16.39 -2.99 8.58
N GLY A 300 -16.10 -3.06 9.89
CA GLY A 300 -15.75 -1.90 10.70
C GLY A 300 -14.34 -1.36 10.41
N LEU A 301 -13.35 -2.23 10.21
CA LEU A 301 -11.98 -1.81 9.88
C LEU A 301 -11.87 -1.18 8.49
N LEU A 302 -12.63 -1.71 7.53
CA LEU A 302 -12.67 -1.21 6.15
C LEU A 302 -13.85 -0.25 5.92
N ASP A 303 -14.57 0.20 6.94
CA ASP A 303 -15.72 1.09 6.82
C ASP A 303 -16.60 0.84 5.57
N SER A 304 -16.90 -0.44 5.30
CA SER A 304 -17.63 -0.85 4.10
C SER A 304 -18.43 -2.13 4.35
N PRO A 305 -19.66 -2.26 3.79
CA PRO A 305 -20.46 -3.46 4.01
C PRO A 305 -19.77 -4.70 3.46
N LEU A 306 -19.86 -5.80 4.19
CA LEU A 306 -19.26 -7.09 3.85
C LEU A 306 -20.32 -8.17 3.85
N THR A 307 -20.31 -9.03 2.82
CA THR A 307 -21.01 -10.31 2.81
C THR A 307 -20.04 -11.46 2.65
N ILE A 308 -20.41 -12.61 3.22
CA ILE A 308 -19.68 -13.87 3.08
C ILE A 308 -20.68 -14.89 2.55
N HIS A 309 -20.35 -15.54 1.44
CA HIS A 309 -21.22 -16.51 0.78
C HIS A 309 -20.58 -17.90 0.78
N ASP A 310 -21.39 -18.94 0.89
CA ASP A 310 -20.96 -20.32 0.66
C ASP A 310 -20.67 -20.57 -0.84
N PRO A 311 -20.14 -21.74 -1.23
CA PRO A 311 -19.85 -22.03 -2.65
C PRO A 311 -21.10 -22.11 -3.53
N GLY A 312 -22.29 -22.28 -2.94
CA GLY A 312 -23.58 -22.24 -3.63
C GLY A 312 -24.18 -20.83 -3.75
N GLY A 313 -23.50 -19.81 -3.22
CA GLY A 313 -23.92 -18.41 -3.25
C GLY A 313 -24.88 -17.99 -2.14
N ARG A 314 -25.20 -18.88 -1.20
CA ARG A 314 -26.04 -18.55 -0.04
C ARG A 314 -25.24 -17.70 0.95
N PRO A 315 -25.80 -16.61 1.50
CA PRO A 315 -25.10 -15.77 2.47
C PRO A 315 -24.92 -16.52 3.80
N LEU A 316 -23.67 -16.62 4.25
CA LEU A 316 -23.27 -17.05 5.60
C LEU A 316 -23.26 -15.88 6.59
N ALA A 317 -22.89 -14.68 6.13
CA ALA A 317 -22.92 -13.45 6.90
C ALA A 317 -23.13 -12.24 5.99
N ALA A 318 -23.79 -11.20 6.50
CA ALA A 318 -24.01 -9.93 5.82
C ALA A 318 -24.06 -8.81 6.86
N VAL A 319 -23.05 -7.94 6.85
CA VAL A 319 -22.78 -6.98 7.94
C VAL A 319 -22.40 -5.61 7.40
N ARG A 320 -22.93 -4.56 8.02
CA ARG A 320 -22.59 -3.15 7.75
C ARG A 320 -21.40 -2.69 8.63
N PRO A 321 -20.78 -1.53 8.34
CA PRO A 321 -19.63 -1.05 9.11
C PRO A 321 -19.88 -0.85 10.62
N ASP A 322 -21.12 -0.54 10.99
CA ASP A 322 -21.56 -0.39 12.39
C ASP A 322 -21.79 -1.73 13.11
N GLY A 323 -21.54 -2.87 12.44
CA GLY A 323 -21.76 -4.20 12.96
C GLY A 323 -23.20 -4.72 12.84
N THR A 324 -24.12 -3.92 12.29
CA THR A 324 -25.51 -4.35 12.09
C THR A 324 -25.63 -5.31 10.91
N GLY A 325 -26.48 -6.34 11.06
CA GLY A 325 -26.77 -7.27 9.98
C GLY A 325 -27.75 -6.69 8.97
N PHE A 326 -27.66 -7.10 7.71
CA PHE A 326 -28.66 -6.79 6.68
C PHE A 326 -29.05 -8.03 5.87
N ALA A 327 -30.23 -8.00 5.23
CA ALA A 327 -30.65 -9.07 4.34
C ALA A 327 -29.86 -9.00 3.03
N ALA A 328 -29.03 -10.01 2.79
CA ALA A 328 -28.32 -10.18 1.52
C ALA A 328 -29.03 -11.26 0.69
N ASP A 329 -29.20 -11.01 -0.60
CA ASP A 329 -29.71 -12.01 -1.54
C ASP A 329 -28.66 -13.08 -1.83
N SER A 330 -29.13 -14.26 -2.23
CA SER A 330 -28.25 -15.28 -2.81
C SER A 330 -27.59 -14.74 -4.06
N MET A 331 -26.27 -14.91 -4.16
CA MET A 331 -25.51 -14.53 -5.35
C MET A 331 -25.41 -15.70 -6.32
N ASP A 332 -25.25 -15.40 -7.61
CA ASP A 332 -25.10 -16.43 -8.64
C ASP A 332 -23.85 -17.28 -8.37
N ALA A 333 -24.05 -18.59 -8.20
CA ALA A 333 -22.98 -19.53 -7.87
C ALA A 333 -21.91 -19.61 -8.97
N GLY A 334 -22.31 -19.50 -10.25
CA GLY A 334 -21.39 -19.51 -11.38
C GLY A 334 -20.47 -18.30 -11.40
N TRP A 335 -21.02 -17.10 -11.12
CA TRP A 335 -20.26 -15.86 -11.00
C TRP A 335 -19.29 -15.87 -9.82
N LEU A 336 -19.72 -16.37 -8.66
CA LEU A 336 -18.85 -16.54 -7.49
C LEU A 336 -17.73 -17.56 -7.75
N ALA A 337 -18.04 -18.68 -8.40
CA ALA A 337 -17.04 -19.68 -8.76
C ALA A 337 -15.98 -19.11 -9.70
N GLY A 338 -16.39 -18.39 -10.75
CA GLY A 338 -15.47 -17.77 -11.70
C GLY A 338 -14.58 -16.70 -11.08
N THR A 339 -15.13 -15.85 -10.20
CA THR A 339 -14.34 -14.83 -9.48
C THR A 339 -13.43 -15.45 -8.42
N ALA A 340 -13.86 -16.52 -7.75
CA ALA A 340 -13.03 -17.25 -6.81
C ALA A 340 -11.85 -17.97 -7.48
N GLU A 341 -12.03 -18.46 -8.71
CA GLU A 341 -10.96 -19.07 -9.49
C GLU A 341 -9.90 -18.04 -9.93
N GLU A 342 -10.32 -16.82 -10.30
CA GLU A 342 -9.42 -15.71 -10.58
C GLU A 342 -8.65 -15.27 -9.32
N SER A 343 -9.36 -15.12 -8.19
CA SER A 343 -8.75 -14.78 -6.89
C SER A 343 -7.73 -15.83 -6.44
N ARG A 344 -8.02 -17.12 -6.69
CA ARG A 344 -7.12 -18.25 -6.43
C ARG A 344 -5.85 -18.19 -7.28
N HIS A 345 -5.97 -18.00 -8.60
CA HIS A 345 -4.81 -17.93 -9.48
C HIS A 345 -3.91 -16.74 -9.16
N GLY A 346 -4.51 -15.61 -8.76
CA GLY A 346 -3.77 -14.41 -8.37
C GLY A 346 -3.28 -14.40 -6.91
N ALA A 347 -3.72 -15.35 -6.08
CA ALA A 347 -3.60 -15.32 -4.61
C ALA A 347 -3.94 -13.95 -4.00
N ARG A 348 -4.95 -13.28 -4.57
CA ARG A 348 -5.24 -11.86 -4.35
C ARG A 348 -6.74 -11.58 -4.41
N ALA A 349 -7.16 -10.49 -3.78
CA ALA A 349 -8.51 -9.97 -3.95
C ALA A 349 -8.69 -9.41 -5.38
N VAL A 350 -9.88 -9.65 -5.95
CA VAL A 350 -10.26 -9.26 -7.31
C VAL A 350 -11.34 -8.19 -7.24
N HIS A 351 -11.27 -7.17 -8.09
CA HIS A 351 -12.29 -6.13 -8.17
C HIS A 351 -13.16 -6.32 -9.41
N ARG A 352 -14.47 -6.49 -9.22
CA ARG A 352 -15.44 -6.72 -10.29
C ARG A 352 -16.79 -6.08 -9.96
N ASP A 353 -17.39 -5.42 -10.94
CA ASP A 353 -18.73 -4.80 -10.82
C ASP A 353 -18.88 -3.88 -9.57
N GLY A 354 -17.81 -3.14 -9.23
CA GLY A 354 -17.80 -2.22 -8.08
C GLY A 354 -17.77 -2.94 -6.72
N ARG A 355 -17.28 -4.17 -6.67
CA ARG A 355 -17.14 -4.98 -5.46
C ARG A 355 -15.77 -5.65 -5.44
N TRP A 356 -15.23 -5.84 -4.24
CA TRP A 356 -14.01 -6.63 -4.05
C TRP A 356 -14.37 -8.04 -3.58
N ILE A 357 -13.76 -9.04 -4.19
CA ILE A 357 -14.03 -10.45 -3.94
C ILE A 357 -12.73 -11.14 -3.55
N CYS A 358 -12.77 -11.94 -2.49
CA CYS A 358 -11.65 -12.79 -2.08
C CYS A 358 -12.13 -14.21 -1.80
N ALA A 359 -11.49 -15.19 -2.45
CA ALA A 359 -11.82 -16.59 -2.25
C ALA A 359 -11.32 -17.09 -0.88
N VAL A 360 -12.19 -17.77 -0.14
CA VAL A 360 -11.84 -18.48 1.09
C VAL A 360 -11.52 -19.92 0.73
N LEU A 361 -10.25 -20.30 0.84
CA LEU A 361 -9.77 -21.58 0.36
C LEU A 361 -9.20 -22.44 1.48
N ALA A 362 -9.40 -23.75 1.36
CA ALA A 362 -8.66 -24.77 2.10
C ALA A 362 -7.95 -25.68 1.09
N GLY A 363 -6.66 -25.40 0.87
CA GLY A 363 -5.91 -26.02 -0.22
C GLY A 363 -6.53 -25.70 -1.58
N HIS A 364 -7.11 -26.71 -2.24
CA HIS A 364 -7.81 -26.55 -3.52
C HIS A 364 -9.35 -26.44 -3.37
N GLU A 365 -9.91 -26.66 -2.19
CA GLU A 365 -11.36 -26.55 -1.98
C GLU A 365 -11.77 -25.08 -1.74
N LEU A 366 -12.84 -24.63 -2.41
CA LEU A 366 -13.48 -23.35 -2.12
C LEU A 366 -14.46 -23.56 -0.95
N LEU A 367 -14.21 -22.88 0.16
CA LEU A 367 -15.08 -22.96 1.35
C LEU A 367 -16.13 -21.84 1.37
N ALA A 368 -15.76 -20.64 0.90
CA ALA A 368 -16.63 -19.46 0.87
C ALA A 368 -16.03 -18.37 -0.02
N SER A 369 -16.78 -17.28 -0.23
CA SER A 369 -16.31 -16.05 -0.89
C SER A 369 -16.63 -14.84 -0.01
N LEU A 370 -15.62 -14.01 0.29
CA LEU A 370 -15.81 -12.69 0.89
C LEU A 370 -16.13 -11.69 -0.21
N VAL A 371 -17.13 -10.84 0.00
CA VAL A 371 -17.53 -9.77 -0.92
C VAL A 371 -17.63 -8.46 -0.14
N LEU A 372 -16.77 -7.50 -0.47
CA LEU A 372 -16.78 -6.16 0.08
C LEU A 372 -17.49 -5.22 -0.90
N HIS A 373 -18.55 -4.57 -0.43
CA HIS A 373 -19.38 -3.66 -1.23
C HIS A 373 -18.78 -2.25 -1.25
N ARG A 374 -17.62 -2.12 -1.88
CA ARG A 374 -16.90 -0.85 -2.04
C ARG A 374 -16.57 -0.62 -3.53
N PRO A 375 -17.03 0.50 -4.13
CA PRO A 375 -16.78 0.81 -5.55
C PRO A 375 -15.35 1.32 -5.81
N ASP A 376 -14.68 1.85 -4.78
CA ASP A 376 -13.34 2.42 -4.89
C ASP A 376 -12.22 1.36 -4.81
N ARG A 377 -11.03 1.69 -5.32
CA ARG A 377 -9.86 0.82 -5.17
C ARG A 377 -9.41 0.78 -3.72
N LEU A 378 -9.19 -0.42 -3.19
CA LEU A 378 -8.51 -0.63 -1.91
C LEU A 378 -7.05 -0.20 -2.04
N ASP A 379 -6.52 0.46 -1.01
CA ASP A 379 -5.09 0.62 -0.87
C ASP A 379 -4.41 -0.73 -0.56
N ASP A 380 -3.08 -0.79 -0.65
CA ASP A 380 -2.34 -2.05 -0.46
C ASP A 380 -2.46 -2.62 0.97
N SER A 381 -2.78 -1.80 1.97
CA SER A 381 -2.91 -2.24 3.37
C SER A 381 -4.30 -2.81 3.62
N ASP A 382 -5.35 -2.10 3.19
CA ASP A 382 -6.75 -2.51 3.22
C ASP A 382 -6.95 -3.79 2.40
N ARG A 383 -6.32 -3.89 1.23
CA ARG A 383 -6.37 -5.10 0.40
C ARG A 383 -5.75 -6.30 1.10
N ARG A 384 -4.59 -6.11 1.74
CA ARG A 384 -3.93 -7.18 2.52
C ARG A 384 -4.75 -7.59 3.75
N LEU A 385 -5.43 -6.64 4.40
CA LEU A 385 -6.36 -6.93 5.48
C LEU A 385 -7.53 -7.80 4.99
N PHE A 386 -8.12 -7.43 3.86
CA PHE A 386 -9.22 -8.16 3.24
C PHE A 386 -8.80 -9.59 2.82
N GLU A 387 -7.61 -9.74 2.23
CA GLU A 387 -7.03 -11.05 1.88
C GLU A 387 -6.75 -11.91 3.14
N ARG A 388 -6.22 -11.31 4.23
CA ARG A 388 -6.01 -12.00 5.52
C ARG A 388 -7.32 -12.44 6.16
N ALA A 389 -8.37 -11.62 6.06
CA ALA A 389 -9.70 -11.98 6.56
C ALA A 389 -10.25 -13.24 5.87
N ALA A 390 -9.97 -13.43 4.58
CA ALA A 390 -10.34 -14.66 3.88
C ALA A 390 -9.63 -15.90 4.47
N VAL A 391 -8.34 -15.80 4.80
CA VAL A 391 -7.59 -16.89 5.46
C VAL A 391 -8.18 -17.23 6.82
N VAL A 392 -8.48 -16.21 7.64
CA VAL A 392 -9.07 -16.39 8.98
C VAL A 392 -10.47 -16.99 8.89
N THR A 393 -11.28 -16.54 7.93
CA THR A 393 -12.59 -17.13 7.64
C THR A 393 -12.45 -18.61 7.26
N GLY A 394 -11.44 -18.96 6.46
CA GLY A 394 -11.16 -20.34 6.07
C GLY A 394 -10.79 -21.22 7.26
N LEU A 395 -9.96 -20.72 8.17
CA LEU A 395 -9.60 -21.40 9.42
C LEU A 395 -10.85 -21.68 10.29
N LEU A 396 -11.73 -20.69 10.47
CA LEU A 396 -12.96 -20.85 11.24
C LEU A 396 -13.92 -21.87 10.60
N LEU A 397 -14.07 -21.85 9.27
CA LEU A 397 -14.88 -22.82 8.54
C LEU A 397 -14.32 -24.24 8.65
N LEU A 398 -12.99 -24.40 8.60
CA LEU A 398 -12.34 -25.70 8.80
C LEU A 398 -12.52 -26.23 10.23
N LEU A 399 -12.36 -25.37 11.25
CA LEU A 399 -12.62 -25.71 12.64
C LEU A 399 -14.06 -26.21 12.83
N ARG A 400 -15.05 -25.48 12.30
CA ARG A 400 -16.46 -25.90 12.33
C ARG A 400 -16.69 -27.23 11.62
N ARG A 401 -16.07 -27.44 10.47
CA ARG A 401 -16.17 -28.71 9.73
C ARG A 401 -15.62 -29.89 10.54
N THR A 402 -14.46 -29.75 11.17
CA THR A 402 -13.87 -30.83 11.98
C THR A 402 -14.73 -31.19 13.20
N VAL A 403 -15.38 -30.20 13.83
CA VAL A 403 -16.34 -30.43 14.91
C VAL A 403 -17.57 -31.17 14.39
N ALA A 404 -18.18 -30.70 13.30
CA ALA A 404 -19.35 -31.34 12.70
C ALA A 404 -19.05 -32.77 12.21
N GLU A 405 -17.89 -33.02 11.61
CA GLU A 405 -17.44 -34.34 11.18
C GLU A 405 -17.22 -35.27 12.36
N THR A 406 -16.65 -34.76 13.45
CA THR A 406 -16.46 -35.55 14.68
C THR A 406 -17.80 -35.88 15.33
N GLU A 407 -18.72 -34.91 15.44
CA GLU A 407 -20.06 -35.16 15.97
C GLU A 407 -20.83 -36.18 15.13
N ASN A 408 -20.85 -36.03 13.81
CA ASN A 408 -21.52 -36.97 12.93
C ASN A 408 -20.86 -38.35 12.92
N ARG A 409 -19.54 -38.45 13.12
CA ARG A 409 -18.87 -39.75 13.31
C ARG A 409 -19.36 -40.43 14.59
N ILE A 410 -19.44 -39.70 15.71
CA ILE A 410 -19.95 -40.24 16.99
C ILE A 410 -21.43 -40.63 16.86
N ARG A 411 -22.25 -39.77 16.24
CA ARG A 411 -23.66 -40.08 15.93
C ARG A 411 -23.79 -41.28 14.98
N GLY A 412 -22.87 -41.42 14.02
CA GLY A 412 -22.85 -42.52 13.07
C GLY A 412 -22.41 -43.85 13.68
N GLU A 413 -21.53 -43.84 14.68
CA GLU A 413 -21.20 -45.03 15.49
C GLU A 413 -22.43 -45.54 16.25
N LEU A 414 -23.26 -44.64 16.81
CA LEU A 414 -24.53 -45.04 17.44
C LEU A 414 -25.45 -45.76 16.44
N ILE A 415 -25.60 -45.22 15.22
CA ILE A 415 -26.41 -45.86 14.17
C ILE A 415 -25.80 -47.21 13.78
N SER A 416 -24.48 -47.29 13.63
CA SER A 416 -23.79 -48.53 13.28
C SER A 416 -23.99 -49.61 14.35
N ASP A 417 -23.89 -49.25 15.62
CA ASP A 417 -24.18 -50.13 16.77
C ASP A 417 -25.65 -50.61 16.75
N LEU A 418 -26.58 -49.67 16.54
CA LEU A 418 -28.02 -49.93 16.45
C LEU A 418 -28.35 -50.91 15.32
N LEU A 419 -27.69 -50.78 14.17
CA LEU A 419 -27.91 -51.65 13.01
C LEU A 419 -27.21 -53.01 13.13
N ALA A 420 -26.08 -53.08 13.84
CA ALA A 420 -25.32 -54.32 13.99
C ALA A 420 -25.92 -55.27 15.04
N ASP A 421 -26.37 -54.74 16.18
CA ASP A 421 -26.90 -55.55 17.29
C ASP A 421 -28.03 -54.83 18.06
N PRO A 422 -29.23 -54.69 17.43
CA PRO A 422 -30.34 -53.93 17.99
C PRO A 422 -30.94 -54.53 19.28
N GLU A 423 -30.69 -55.80 19.59
CA GLU A 423 -31.29 -56.50 20.74
C GLU A 423 -30.42 -56.48 22.00
N ARG A 424 -29.12 -56.16 21.88
CA ARG A 424 -28.16 -56.25 22.99
C ARG A 424 -28.45 -55.30 24.15
N ASP A 425 -28.81 -54.06 23.87
CA ASP A 425 -29.21 -53.05 24.87
C ASP A 425 -30.06 -51.91 24.26
N PRO A 426 -31.37 -52.14 24.02
CA PRO A 426 -32.25 -51.14 23.42
C PRO A 426 -32.39 -49.88 24.27
N ALA A 427 -32.41 -50.01 25.60
CA ALA A 427 -32.55 -48.89 26.52
C ALA A 427 -31.29 -48.01 26.54
N GLY A 428 -30.10 -48.64 26.53
CA GLY A 428 -28.83 -47.94 26.42
C GLY A 428 -28.66 -47.24 25.06
N LEU A 429 -29.13 -47.85 23.97
CA LEU A 429 -29.16 -47.21 22.64
C LEU A 429 -30.03 -45.95 22.62
N ALA A 430 -31.25 -46.02 23.16
CA ALA A 430 -32.16 -44.87 23.27
C ALA A 430 -31.58 -43.74 24.13
N GLU A 431 -30.95 -44.08 25.26
CA GLU A 431 -30.32 -43.10 26.14
C GLU A 431 -29.08 -42.44 25.52
N ARG A 432 -28.22 -43.22 24.83
CA ARG A 432 -27.11 -42.65 24.04
C ARG A 432 -27.62 -41.75 22.93
N GLY A 433 -28.69 -42.15 22.24
CA GLY A 433 -29.37 -41.33 21.25
C GLY A 433 -29.75 -39.95 21.80
N ARG A 434 -30.52 -39.92 22.90
CA ARG A 434 -30.93 -38.66 23.54
C ARG A 434 -29.75 -37.76 23.90
N ARG A 435 -28.65 -38.32 24.40
CA ARG A 435 -27.42 -37.56 24.71
C ARG A 435 -26.73 -36.98 23.49
N LEU A 436 -26.87 -37.62 22.33
CA LEU A 436 -26.31 -37.17 21.05
C LEU A 436 -27.30 -36.33 20.22
N GLY A 437 -28.49 -36.06 20.78
CA GLY A 437 -29.53 -35.25 20.14
C GLY A 437 -30.44 -36.03 19.18
N ILE A 438 -30.45 -37.36 19.24
CA ILE A 438 -31.26 -38.25 18.38
C ILE A 438 -32.27 -38.99 19.24
N ASP A 439 -33.55 -38.65 19.13
CA ASP A 439 -34.61 -39.29 19.91
C ASP A 439 -35.15 -40.52 19.19
N LEU A 440 -34.46 -41.67 19.32
CA LEU A 440 -34.78 -42.92 18.61
C LEU A 440 -36.24 -43.39 18.79
N ASP A 441 -36.94 -42.94 19.84
CA ASP A 441 -38.34 -43.30 20.11
C ASP A 441 -39.34 -42.50 19.25
N ARG A 442 -38.87 -41.46 18.53
CA ARG A 442 -39.65 -40.74 17.53
C ARG A 442 -39.71 -41.50 16.20
N PRO A 443 -40.70 -41.21 15.33
CA PRO A 443 -40.75 -41.81 14.01
C PRO A 443 -39.64 -41.24 13.12
N HIS A 444 -38.84 -42.11 12.52
CA HIS A 444 -37.84 -41.73 11.51
C HIS A 444 -38.08 -42.46 10.19
N LEU A 445 -37.71 -41.79 9.10
CA LEU A 445 -37.47 -42.44 7.81
C LEU A 445 -36.03 -42.97 7.77
N VAL A 446 -35.87 -44.19 7.29
CA VAL A 446 -34.58 -44.83 7.06
C VAL A 446 -34.30 -44.86 5.57
N LEU A 447 -33.29 -44.14 5.13
CA LEU A 447 -32.82 -44.14 3.74
C LEU A 447 -31.48 -44.87 3.64
N VAL A 448 -31.31 -45.71 2.63
CA VAL A 448 -30.03 -46.38 2.34
C VAL A 448 -29.59 -45.97 0.95
N ALA A 449 -28.46 -45.28 0.86
CA ALA A 449 -27.90 -44.71 -0.35
C ALA A 449 -26.61 -45.42 -0.76
N GLU A 450 -26.45 -45.68 -2.05
CA GLU A 450 -25.23 -46.24 -2.62
C GLU A 450 -24.87 -45.56 -3.95
N SER A 451 -23.57 -45.46 -4.22
CA SER A 451 -23.04 -44.92 -5.47
C SER A 451 -21.71 -45.60 -5.80
N ALA A 452 -21.37 -45.66 -7.09
CA ALA A 452 -20.04 -46.06 -7.54
C ALA A 452 -18.94 -45.13 -6.98
N ALA A 453 -19.26 -43.87 -6.69
CA ALA A 453 -18.35 -42.90 -6.10
C ALA A 453 -18.41 -42.89 -4.55
N ARG A 454 -18.22 -44.07 -3.93
CA ARG A 454 -18.41 -44.29 -2.49
C ARG A 454 -17.71 -43.29 -1.58
N GLU A 455 -16.46 -42.94 -1.89
CA GLU A 455 -15.65 -42.00 -1.08
C GLU A 455 -16.27 -40.60 -0.96
N ARG A 456 -17.06 -40.18 -1.96
CA ARG A 456 -17.72 -38.86 -1.97
C ARG A 456 -19.12 -38.87 -1.35
N LEU A 457 -19.72 -40.06 -1.21
CA LEU A 457 -21.11 -40.18 -0.78
C LEU A 457 -21.30 -39.79 0.69
N GLY A 458 -20.38 -40.15 1.58
CA GLY A 458 -20.47 -39.78 3.00
C GLY A 458 -20.46 -38.26 3.22
N GLY A 459 -19.54 -37.55 2.55
CA GLY A 459 -19.49 -36.09 2.59
C GLY A 459 -20.71 -35.42 1.95
N ALA A 460 -21.27 -36.01 0.89
CA ALA A 460 -22.50 -35.52 0.26
C ALA A 460 -23.73 -35.72 1.15
N ALA A 461 -23.86 -36.87 1.82
CA ALA A 461 -24.94 -37.15 2.78
C ALA A 461 -24.93 -36.17 3.95
N MET A 462 -23.74 -35.84 4.43
CA MET A 462 -23.57 -34.80 5.43
C MET A 462 -24.10 -33.45 4.92
N ARG A 463 -23.64 -32.98 3.75
CA ARG A 463 -24.10 -31.72 3.15
C ARG A 463 -25.61 -31.71 2.87
N TYR A 464 -26.18 -32.85 2.48
CA TYR A 464 -27.61 -32.99 2.26
C TYR A 464 -28.43 -32.74 3.53
N LEU A 465 -27.97 -33.29 4.67
CA LEU A 465 -28.62 -33.08 5.98
C LEU A 465 -28.40 -31.66 6.52
N PHE A 466 -27.22 -31.06 6.30
CA PHE A 466 -26.93 -29.69 6.78
C PHE A 466 -27.48 -28.57 5.88
N GLY A 467 -27.79 -28.88 4.61
CA GLY A 467 -28.13 -27.88 3.59
C GLY A 467 -29.56 -27.32 3.67
N GLY A 468 -30.48 -27.95 4.42
CA GLY A 468 -31.90 -27.59 4.46
C GLY A 468 -32.58 -27.89 5.80
N ASP A 469 -33.92 -27.80 5.83
CA ASP A 469 -34.76 -28.04 7.02
C ASP A 469 -34.91 -29.53 7.39
N ILE A 470 -33.97 -30.38 6.96
CA ILE A 470 -34.00 -31.82 7.16
C ILE A 470 -33.22 -32.15 8.42
N HIS A 471 -33.92 -32.44 9.51
CA HIS A 471 -33.32 -32.92 10.74
C HIS A 471 -33.03 -34.42 10.62
N GLY A 472 -31.76 -34.80 10.69
CA GLY A 472 -31.37 -36.20 10.56
C GLY A 472 -29.88 -36.43 10.76
N VAL A 473 -29.50 -37.71 10.69
CA VAL A 473 -28.13 -38.18 10.90
C VAL A 473 -27.77 -39.19 9.82
N SER A 474 -26.50 -39.21 9.42
CA SER A 474 -25.99 -40.20 8.47
C SER A 474 -24.87 -41.05 9.07
N ALA A 475 -24.75 -42.29 8.61
CA ALA A 475 -23.70 -43.22 8.98
C ALA A 475 -23.31 -44.09 7.79
N GLU A 476 -22.05 -44.52 7.72
CA GLU A 476 -21.65 -45.56 6.78
C GLU A 476 -21.82 -46.94 7.42
N HIS A 477 -22.59 -47.81 6.79
CA HIS A 477 -22.86 -49.15 7.29
C HIS A 477 -22.87 -50.16 6.14
N ALA A 478 -22.10 -51.25 6.29
CA ALA A 478 -22.03 -52.37 5.35
C ALA A 478 -21.84 -52.00 3.86
N GLY A 479 -21.17 -50.88 3.56
CA GLY A 479 -20.92 -50.46 2.19
C GLY A 479 -21.80 -49.35 1.64
N ALA A 480 -22.85 -48.99 2.37
CA ALA A 480 -23.81 -47.96 1.99
C ALA A 480 -23.84 -46.82 3.03
N VAL A 481 -24.39 -45.67 2.63
CA VAL A 481 -24.68 -44.58 3.57
C VAL A 481 -26.13 -44.67 4.01
N VAL A 482 -26.34 -44.81 5.30
CA VAL A 482 -27.66 -44.84 5.94
C VAL A 482 -27.98 -43.45 6.45
N LEU A 483 -29.16 -42.93 6.15
CA LEU A 483 -29.69 -41.69 6.72
C LEU A 483 -30.92 -42.00 7.57
N LEU A 484 -30.93 -41.48 8.80
CA LEU A 484 -32.11 -41.41 9.65
C LEU A 484 -32.63 -39.98 9.61
N ILE A 485 -33.87 -39.80 9.15
CA ILE A 485 -34.50 -38.49 9.00
C ILE A 485 -35.72 -38.43 9.90
N ASP A 486 -35.80 -37.41 10.76
CA ASP A 486 -36.95 -37.18 11.63
C ASP A 486 -38.22 -36.98 10.79
N CYS A 487 -39.32 -37.61 11.19
CA CYS A 487 -40.61 -37.42 10.54
C CYS A 487 -41.76 -37.34 11.55
N ASP A 488 -42.55 -36.26 11.48
CA ASP A 488 -43.63 -35.98 12.43
C ASP A 488 -44.91 -36.80 12.17
N GLY A 489 -44.79 -37.99 11.55
CA GLY A 489 -45.90 -38.91 11.28
C GLY A 489 -46.91 -38.49 10.20
N GLN A 490 -46.97 -37.21 9.81
CA GLN A 490 -47.72 -36.69 8.64
C GLN A 490 -46.81 -36.33 7.44
N GLY A 491 -45.56 -36.76 7.48
CA GLY A 491 -44.50 -36.39 6.55
C GLY A 491 -44.52 -37.09 5.19
N THR A 492 -43.63 -36.65 4.30
CA THR A 492 -43.40 -37.17 2.95
C THR A 492 -43.23 -38.70 2.95
N PRO A 493 -43.90 -39.46 2.06
CA PRO A 493 -43.72 -40.91 1.94
C PRO A 493 -42.25 -41.31 1.72
N ALA A 494 -41.85 -42.48 2.23
CA ALA A 494 -40.46 -42.95 2.15
C ALA A 494 -39.91 -42.98 0.73
N GLY A 495 -40.68 -43.47 -0.27
CA GLY A 495 -40.26 -43.46 -1.67
C GLY A 495 -40.06 -42.05 -2.25
N ALA A 496 -40.87 -41.07 -1.83
CA ALA A 496 -40.70 -39.69 -2.26
C ALA A 496 -39.48 -39.02 -1.61
N ALA A 497 -39.21 -39.30 -0.32
CA ALA A 497 -37.99 -38.87 0.35
C ALA A 497 -36.75 -39.48 -0.31
N ALA A 498 -36.80 -40.77 -0.66
CA ALA A 498 -35.72 -41.47 -1.36
C ALA A 498 -35.42 -40.84 -2.73
N ARG A 499 -36.45 -40.47 -3.52
CA ARG A 499 -36.26 -39.76 -4.80
C ARG A 499 -35.59 -38.39 -4.63
N ALA A 500 -36.05 -37.62 -3.66
CA ALA A 500 -35.49 -36.31 -3.37
C ALA A 500 -34.01 -36.43 -2.95
N ALA A 501 -33.70 -37.41 -2.09
CA ALA A 501 -32.34 -37.72 -1.68
C ALA A 501 -31.47 -38.18 -2.86
N ALA A 502 -31.96 -39.09 -3.72
CA ALA A 502 -31.22 -39.57 -4.89
C ALA A 502 -30.83 -38.42 -5.84
N ALA A 503 -31.77 -37.51 -6.13
CA ALA A 503 -31.50 -36.35 -6.98
C ALA A 503 -30.47 -35.39 -6.36
N GLN A 504 -30.65 -35.02 -5.07
CA GLN A 504 -29.76 -34.07 -4.40
C GLN A 504 -28.37 -34.66 -4.16
N LEU A 505 -28.28 -35.90 -3.67
CA LEU A 505 -27.00 -36.59 -3.49
C LEU A 505 -26.32 -36.82 -4.84
N GLY A 506 -27.07 -37.11 -5.91
CA GLY A 506 -26.52 -37.21 -7.27
C GLY A 506 -25.85 -35.93 -7.73
N HIS A 507 -26.45 -34.77 -7.45
CA HIS A 507 -25.84 -33.46 -7.72
C HIS A 507 -24.60 -33.19 -6.85
N LEU A 508 -24.65 -33.51 -5.56
CA LEU A 508 -23.51 -33.28 -4.65
C LEU A 508 -22.33 -34.21 -4.95
N VAL A 509 -22.60 -35.46 -5.33
CA VAL A 509 -21.58 -36.47 -5.67
C VAL A 509 -21.13 -36.33 -7.12
N GLN A 510 -21.88 -35.66 -8.00
CA GLN A 510 -21.60 -35.61 -9.44
C GLN A 510 -21.49 -37.02 -10.06
N ALA A 511 -22.36 -37.93 -9.61
CA ALA A 511 -22.49 -39.30 -10.11
C ALA A 511 -23.89 -39.84 -9.75
N PRO A 512 -24.40 -40.88 -10.44
CA PRO A 512 -25.66 -41.52 -10.04
C PRO A 512 -25.60 -42.03 -8.59
N VAL A 513 -26.64 -41.72 -7.82
CA VAL A 513 -26.83 -42.22 -6.44
C VAL A 513 -28.18 -42.91 -6.38
N THR A 514 -28.18 -44.20 -6.05
CA THR A 514 -29.42 -44.97 -5.86
C THR A 514 -29.79 -44.92 -4.39
N VAL A 515 -31.06 -44.63 -4.07
CA VAL A 515 -31.52 -44.50 -2.68
C VAL A 515 -32.79 -45.33 -2.45
N ALA A 516 -32.79 -46.17 -1.43
CA ALA A 516 -33.99 -46.88 -1.01
C ALA A 516 -34.50 -46.32 0.32
N GLY A 517 -35.81 -46.09 0.44
CA GLY A 517 -36.45 -45.58 1.66
C GLY A 517 -37.36 -46.61 2.32
N THR A 518 -37.43 -46.58 3.65
CA THR A 518 -38.39 -47.35 4.47
C THR A 518 -38.74 -46.56 5.73
N GLY A 519 -39.93 -46.76 6.29
CA GLY A 519 -40.43 -46.07 7.49
C GLY A 519 -41.84 -45.48 7.28
N PRO A 520 -42.38 -44.76 8.27
CA PRO A 520 -41.74 -44.38 9.53
C PRO A 520 -41.51 -45.58 10.48
N ALA A 521 -40.40 -45.58 11.22
CA ALA A 521 -40.06 -46.59 12.22
C ALA A 521 -39.60 -45.92 13.53
N SER A 522 -39.93 -46.51 14.69
CA SER A 522 -39.59 -45.96 16.00
C SER A 522 -38.97 -47.01 16.91
N GLY A 523 -37.90 -46.64 17.62
CA GLY A 523 -37.14 -47.52 18.49
C GLY A 523 -36.12 -48.39 17.75
N ALA A 524 -35.11 -48.86 18.48
CA ALA A 524 -33.94 -49.52 17.89
C ALA A 524 -34.27 -50.75 17.01
N ARG A 525 -35.22 -51.58 17.45
CA ARG A 525 -35.62 -52.80 16.73
C ARG A 525 -36.31 -52.49 15.40
N GLU A 526 -37.24 -51.54 15.39
CA GLU A 526 -37.97 -51.17 14.18
C GLU A 526 -37.06 -50.44 13.19
N LEU A 527 -36.17 -49.57 13.67
CA LEU A 527 -35.18 -48.88 12.84
C LEU A 527 -34.21 -49.87 12.16
N ALA A 528 -33.74 -50.89 12.89
CA ALA A 528 -32.91 -51.94 12.31
C ALA A 528 -33.67 -52.80 11.28
N ALA A 529 -34.94 -53.11 11.54
CA ALA A 529 -35.80 -53.82 10.59
C ALA A 529 -36.05 -52.99 9.31
N ALA A 530 -36.34 -51.69 9.47
CA ALA A 530 -36.53 -50.76 8.37
C ALA A 530 -35.26 -50.59 7.53
N HIS A 531 -34.08 -50.53 8.15
CA HIS A 531 -32.80 -50.55 7.43
C HIS A 531 -32.61 -51.84 6.63
N ALA A 532 -32.89 -53.01 7.21
CA ALA A 532 -32.75 -54.29 6.51
C ALA A 532 -33.68 -54.38 5.28
N GLU A 533 -34.87 -53.82 5.39
CA GLU A 533 -35.85 -53.70 4.31
C GLU A 533 -35.39 -52.72 3.21
N ALA A 534 -34.95 -51.51 3.59
CA ALA A 534 -34.38 -50.54 2.66
C ALA A 534 -33.16 -51.11 1.92
N ALA A 535 -32.28 -51.84 2.62
CA ALA A 535 -31.13 -52.49 1.99
C ALA A 535 -31.53 -53.60 1.00
N ARG A 536 -32.63 -54.33 1.25
CA ARG A 536 -33.19 -55.30 0.28
C ARG A 536 -33.78 -54.59 -0.94
N CYS A 537 -34.52 -53.50 -0.72
CA CYS A 537 -35.06 -52.64 -1.77
C CYS A 537 -33.94 -52.11 -2.68
N LEU A 538 -32.88 -51.55 -2.09
CA LEU A 538 -31.72 -51.03 -2.81
C LEU A 538 -31.06 -52.09 -3.70
N ARG A 539 -30.84 -53.30 -3.16
CA ARG A 539 -30.28 -54.42 -3.95
C ARG A 539 -31.18 -54.80 -5.12
N ALA A 540 -32.49 -54.77 -4.93
CA ALA A 540 -33.46 -55.06 -5.98
C ALA A 540 -33.45 -53.99 -7.08
N MET A 541 -33.40 -52.71 -6.71
CA MET A 541 -33.27 -51.61 -7.67
C MET A 541 -32.03 -51.78 -8.55
N ARG A 542 -30.90 -52.22 -7.99
CA ARG A 542 -29.69 -52.50 -8.77
C ARG A 542 -29.85 -53.66 -9.74
N VAL A 543 -30.44 -54.77 -9.31
CA VAL A 543 -30.73 -55.93 -10.19
C VAL A 543 -31.68 -55.54 -11.32
N LEU A 544 -32.61 -54.62 -11.05
CA LEU A 544 -33.55 -54.08 -12.03
C LEU A 544 -32.96 -52.98 -12.94
N GLY A 545 -31.69 -52.61 -12.76
CA GLY A 545 -31.05 -51.56 -13.55
C GLY A 545 -31.55 -50.13 -13.25
N ARG A 546 -32.20 -49.91 -12.10
CA ARG A 546 -32.72 -48.60 -11.66
C ARG A 546 -31.66 -47.79 -10.91
N GLU A 547 -30.45 -47.74 -11.47
CA GLU A 547 -29.34 -47.01 -10.84
C GLU A 547 -29.54 -45.49 -10.96
N GLY A 548 -29.26 -44.75 -9.87
CA GLY A 548 -29.48 -43.30 -9.82
C GLY A 548 -30.90 -42.87 -9.46
N GLU A 549 -31.79 -43.82 -9.18
CA GLU A 549 -33.18 -43.54 -8.78
C GLU A 549 -33.39 -43.68 -7.26
N GLY A 550 -34.49 -43.10 -6.78
CA GLY A 550 -34.99 -43.31 -5.43
C GLY A 550 -36.35 -44.04 -5.41
N ALA A 551 -36.53 -45.01 -4.51
CA ALA A 551 -37.80 -45.73 -4.34
C ALA A 551 -37.97 -46.33 -2.94
N ASP A 552 -39.17 -46.81 -2.62
CA ASP A 552 -39.42 -47.73 -1.49
C ASP A 552 -39.84 -49.13 -1.98
N VAL A 553 -40.06 -50.06 -1.05
CA VAL A 553 -40.43 -51.44 -1.36
C VAL A 553 -41.79 -51.54 -2.07
N GLY A 554 -42.75 -50.67 -1.75
CA GLY A 554 -44.08 -50.67 -2.34
C GLY A 554 -44.06 -50.29 -3.82
N GLU A 555 -43.08 -49.50 -4.24
CA GLU A 555 -42.86 -49.08 -5.62
C GLU A 555 -42.10 -50.12 -6.48
N LEU A 556 -41.70 -51.27 -5.92
CA LEU A 556 -41.04 -52.38 -6.64
C LEU A 556 -42.01 -53.45 -7.17
N GLY A 557 -43.32 -53.23 -7.05
CA GLY A 557 -44.34 -54.17 -7.55
C GLY A 557 -44.22 -55.54 -6.91
N PHE A 558 -44.21 -56.60 -7.72
CA PHE A 558 -44.20 -57.98 -7.21
C PHE A 558 -42.90 -58.35 -6.47
N LEU A 559 -41.78 -57.72 -6.84
CA LEU A 559 -40.50 -57.96 -6.18
C LEU A 559 -40.54 -57.45 -4.74
N GLY A 560 -41.33 -56.41 -4.45
CA GLY A 560 -41.56 -55.96 -3.08
C GLY A 560 -42.17 -57.05 -2.20
N VAL A 561 -43.08 -57.87 -2.74
CA VAL A 561 -43.69 -59.00 -2.02
C VAL A 561 -42.71 -60.15 -1.79
N VAL A 562 -41.80 -60.40 -2.74
CA VAL A 562 -40.79 -61.47 -2.64
C VAL A 562 -39.63 -61.08 -1.71
N LEU A 563 -39.32 -59.78 -1.63
CA LEU A 563 -38.19 -59.24 -0.86
C LEU A 563 -38.60 -58.77 0.54
N GLY A 564 -39.88 -58.50 0.78
CA GLY A 564 -40.43 -58.20 2.10
C GLY A 564 -40.75 -59.46 2.91
N ASP A 565 -40.87 -59.32 4.23
CA ASP A 565 -41.41 -60.37 5.10
C ASP A 565 -42.93 -60.45 4.92
N ALA A 566 -43.42 -61.00 3.81
CA ALA A 566 -44.79 -61.52 3.58
C ALA A 566 -46.01 -60.66 4.02
N LYS A 567 -45.86 -59.38 4.40
CA LYS A 567 -46.88 -58.64 5.16
C LYS A 567 -47.94 -57.92 4.32
N ASP A 568 -47.71 -57.73 3.02
CA ASP A 568 -48.65 -56.99 2.16
C ASP A 568 -49.02 -57.72 0.86
N VAL A 569 -49.41 -59.00 0.99
CA VAL A 569 -49.97 -59.78 -0.12
C VAL A 569 -51.26 -59.14 -0.65
N ASP A 570 -52.11 -58.65 0.25
CA ASP A 570 -53.41 -58.08 -0.10
C ASP A 570 -53.28 -56.71 -0.79
N GLY A 571 -52.32 -55.87 -0.40
CA GLY A 571 -52.00 -54.62 -1.07
C GLY A 571 -51.46 -54.85 -2.48
N PHE A 572 -50.57 -55.83 -2.68
CA PHE A 572 -50.11 -56.21 -4.03
C PHE A 572 -51.25 -56.72 -4.92
N VAL A 573 -52.09 -57.62 -4.39
CA VAL A 573 -53.28 -58.11 -5.12
C VAL A 573 -54.21 -56.94 -5.48
N THR A 574 -54.42 -55.99 -4.56
CA THR A 574 -55.24 -54.81 -4.79
C THR A 574 -54.62 -53.87 -5.83
N ALA A 575 -53.30 -53.64 -5.79
CA ALA A 575 -52.62 -52.78 -6.75
C ALA A 575 -52.68 -53.35 -8.18
N VAL A 576 -52.48 -54.65 -8.33
CA VAL A 576 -52.42 -55.32 -9.64
C VAL A 576 -53.80 -55.71 -10.18
N LEU A 577 -54.67 -56.29 -9.35
CA LEU A 577 -55.99 -56.79 -9.76
C LEU A 577 -57.15 -55.88 -9.35
N GLY A 578 -56.92 -54.87 -8.51
CA GLY A 578 -57.98 -54.00 -7.97
C GLY A 578 -58.87 -53.33 -9.02
N PRO A 579 -58.38 -52.87 -10.19
CA PRO A 579 -59.24 -52.37 -11.26
C PRO A 579 -60.23 -53.43 -11.77
N LEU A 580 -59.80 -54.69 -11.87
CA LEU A 580 -60.64 -55.80 -12.31
C LEU A 580 -61.61 -56.27 -11.22
N LEU A 581 -61.12 -56.44 -9.99
CA LEU A 581 -61.92 -56.84 -8.83
C LEU A 581 -63.09 -55.86 -8.59
N ARG A 582 -62.79 -54.56 -8.53
CA ARG A 582 -63.83 -53.51 -8.39
C ARG A 582 -64.78 -53.46 -9.57
N TYR A 583 -64.36 -53.89 -10.77
CA TYR A 583 -65.24 -53.92 -11.94
C TYR A 583 -66.16 -55.14 -11.91
N ASP A 584 -65.62 -56.31 -11.56
CA ASP A 584 -66.39 -57.54 -11.37
C ASP A 584 -67.46 -57.39 -10.28
N GLU A 585 -67.10 -56.80 -9.13
CA GLU A 585 -68.05 -56.51 -8.05
C GLU A 585 -69.17 -55.55 -8.48
N ARG A 586 -68.82 -54.44 -9.14
CA ARG A 586 -69.81 -53.40 -9.52
C ARG A 586 -70.72 -53.80 -10.66
N ARG A 587 -70.26 -54.65 -11.58
CA ARG A 587 -70.96 -55.00 -12.82
C ARG A 587 -71.43 -56.45 -12.89
N GLY A 588 -71.15 -57.26 -11.85
CA GLY A 588 -71.45 -58.68 -11.85
C GLY A 588 -70.72 -59.45 -12.96
N THR A 589 -69.52 -59.01 -13.34
CA THR A 589 -68.72 -59.66 -14.40
C THR A 589 -67.75 -60.68 -13.82
N HIS A 590 -67.04 -61.39 -14.70
CA HIS A 590 -66.07 -62.43 -14.34
C HIS A 590 -64.75 -62.23 -15.09
N LEU A 591 -64.24 -61.00 -15.13
CA LEU A 591 -62.99 -60.63 -15.79
C LEU A 591 -61.78 -61.30 -15.12
N VAL A 592 -61.71 -61.33 -13.78
CA VAL A 592 -60.60 -61.98 -13.06
C VAL A 592 -60.57 -63.49 -13.37
N ARG A 593 -61.73 -64.15 -13.38
CA ARG A 593 -61.86 -65.57 -13.79
C ARG A 593 -61.46 -65.79 -15.25
N THR A 594 -61.81 -64.86 -16.13
CA THR A 594 -61.48 -64.94 -17.57
C THR A 594 -59.98 -64.78 -17.80
N LEU A 595 -59.34 -63.84 -17.10
CA LEU A 595 -57.90 -63.62 -17.14
C LEU A 595 -57.13 -64.83 -16.63
N ARG A 596 -57.62 -65.47 -15.56
CA ARG A 596 -57.06 -66.72 -15.02
C ARG A 596 -57.10 -67.86 -16.03
N ALA A 597 -58.26 -68.11 -16.65
CA ALA A 597 -58.40 -69.16 -17.65
C ALA A 597 -57.56 -68.86 -18.90
N TYR A 598 -57.46 -67.60 -19.30
CA TYR A 598 -56.61 -67.18 -20.41
C TYR A 598 -55.12 -67.50 -20.17
N PHE A 599 -54.58 -67.13 -19.01
CA PHE A 599 -53.20 -67.46 -18.66
C PHE A 599 -53.00 -68.97 -18.42
N GLY A 600 -53.95 -69.66 -17.78
CA GLY A 600 -53.93 -71.11 -17.60
C GLY A 600 -53.91 -71.89 -18.91
N ALA A 601 -54.53 -71.33 -19.95
CA ALA A 601 -54.53 -71.85 -21.32
C ALA A 601 -53.26 -71.48 -22.14
N GLY A 602 -52.25 -70.85 -21.53
CA GLY A 602 -51.05 -70.40 -22.21
C GLY A 602 -51.32 -69.27 -23.22
N GLY A 603 -52.32 -68.44 -22.99
CA GLY A 603 -52.73 -67.35 -23.88
C GLY A 603 -53.62 -67.79 -25.06
N SER A 604 -54.09 -69.04 -25.07
CA SER A 604 -54.98 -69.55 -26.13
C SER A 604 -56.45 -69.21 -25.88
N LEU A 605 -57.05 -68.41 -26.77
CA LEU A 605 -58.48 -68.04 -26.71
C LEU A 605 -59.42 -69.26 -26.84
N ILE A 606 -59.04 -70.26 -27.64
CA ILE A 606 -59.85 -71.46 -27.88
C ILE A 606 -59.88 -72.32 -26.61
N ARG A 607 -58.72 -72.56 -26.01
CA ARG A 607 -58.63 -73.35 -24.77
C ARG A 607 -59.27 -72.63 -23.58
N ALA A 608 -59.12 -71.30 -23.50
CA ALA A 608 -59.77 -70.49 -22.47
C ALA A 608 -61.30 -70.48 -22.63
N LYS A 609 -61.82 -70.47 -23.86
CA LYS A 609 -63.25 -70.63 -24.16
C LYS A 609 -63.79 -71.94 -23.60
N ASP A 610 -63.09 -73.05 -23.87
CA ASP A 610 -63.51 -74.38 -23.44
C ASP A 610 -63.50 -74.50 -21.91
N GLU A 611 -62.48 -73.95 -21.24
CA GLU A 611 -62.41 -73.92 -19.77
C GLU A 611 -63.54 -73.08 -19.14
N LEU A 612 -63.83 -71.92 -19.73
CA LEU A 612 -64.87 -71.01 -19.22
C LEU A 612 -66.30 -71.42 -19.61
N HIS A 613 -66.47 -72.39 -20.50
CA HIS A 613 -67.77 -72.81 -21.06
C HIS A 613 -68.57 -71.64 -21.66
N VAL A 614 -67.89 -70.74 -22.38
CA VAL A 614 -68.50 -69.59 -23.07
C VAL A 614 -68.21 -69.63 -24.57
N HIS A 615 -68.64 -68.63 -25.34
CA HIS A 615 -68.24 -68.48 -26.74
C HIS A 615 -66.89 -67.75 -26.86
N VAL A 616 -66.08 -68.02 -27.89
CA VAL A 616 -64.75 -67.36 -28.07
C VAL A 616 -64.88 -65.84 -28.13
N ASN A 617 -65.93 -65.33 -28.79
CA ASN A 617 -66.23 -63.90 -28.85
C ASN A 617 -66.43 -63.29 -27.45
N THR A 618 -67.01 -64.03 -26.51
CA THR A 618 -67.17 -63.57 -25.13
C THR A 618 -65.82 -63.47 -24.40
N VAL A 619 -64.88 -64.38 -24.68
CA VAL A 619 -63.51 -64.30 -24.16
C VAL A 619 -62.80 -63.08 -24.72
N VAL A 620 -62.89 -62.84 -26.04
CA VAL A 620 -62.31 -61.67 -26.70
C VAL A 620 -62.87 -60.37 -26.11
N GLN A 621 -64.20 -60.24 -26.02
CA GLN A 621 -64.85 -59.05 -25.44
C GLN A 621 -64.40 -58.77 -24.00
N ARG A 622 -64.20 -59.82 -23.20
CA ARG A 622 -63.73 -59.68 -21.82
C ARG A 622 -62.24 -59.31 -21.75
N LEU A 623 -61.40 -59.84 -22.63
CA LEU A 623 -60.00 -59.45 -22.72
C LEU A 623 -59.83 -58.02 -23.24
N ASP A 624 -60.63 -57.59 -24.22
CA ASP A 624 -60.70 -56.19 -24.65
C ASP A 624 -61.08 -55.28 -23.48
N ARG A 625 -62.01 -55.73 -22.63
CA ARG A 625 -62.39 -54.99 -21.43
C ARG A 625 -61.27 -54.93 -20.39
N ILE A 626 -60.54 -56.03 -20.19
CA ILE A 626 -59.36 -56.08 -19.32
C ILE A 626 -58.28 -55.11 -19.83
N GLN A 627 -58.03 -55.08 -21.13
CA GLN A 627 -57.11 -54.13 -21.76
C GLN A 627 -57.52 -52.66 -21.51
N VAL A 628 -58.82 -52.35 -21.56
CA VAL A 628 -59.31 -51.00 -21.23
C VAL A 628 -59.09 -50.65 -19.75
N LEU A 629 -59.13 -51.63 -18.86
CA LEU A 629 -59.01 -51.41 -17.41
C LEU A 629 -57.57 -51.42 -16.89
N LEU A 630 -56.69 -52.20 -17.52
CA LEU A 630 -55.30 -52.40 -17.07
C LEU A 630 -54.25 -51.70 -17.95
N GLY A 631 -54.62 -51.23 -19.15
CA GLY A 631 -53.68 -50.66 -20.12
C GLY A 631 -53.44 -51.59 -21.31
N ARG A 632 -52.85 -51.05 -22.39
CA ARG A 632 -52.58 -51.82 -23.63
C ARG A 632 -51.43 -52.82 -23.50
N ASP A 633 -50.57 -52.58 -22.53
CA ASP A 633 -49.35 -53.29 -22.15
C ASP A 633 -49.59 -54.44 -21.16
N TRP A 634 -50.85 -54.69 -20.76
CA TRP A 634 -51.17 -55.68 -19.71
C TRP A 634 -50.64 -57.09 -19.98
N ASN A 635 -50.41 -57.45 -21.25
CA ASN A 635 -49.93 -58.77 -21.67
C ASN A 635 -48.42 -58.82 -22.01
N GLU A 636 -47.68 -57.72 -21.81
CA GLU A 636 -46.22 -57.73 -21.94
C GLU A 636 -45.58 -58.67 -20.90
N PRO A 637 -44.38 -59.24 -21.16
CA PRO A 637 -43.82 -60.30 -20.32
C PRO A 637 -43.78 -59.99 -18.82
N ASP A 638 -43.36 -58.78 -18.44
CA ASP A 638 -43.23 -58.38 -17.04
C ASP A 638 -44.60 -58.19 -16.37
N ARG A 639 -45.53 -57.51 -17.06
CA ARG A 639 -46.90 -57.27 -16.57
C ARG A 639 -47.73 -58.55 -16.50
N ALA A 640 -47.53 -59.45 -17.46
CA ALA A 640 -48.15 -60.77 -17.48
C ALA A 640 -47.69 -61.63 -16.29
N LEU A 641 -46.41 -61.55 -15.91
CA LEU A 641 -45.87 -62.23 -14.73
C LEU A 641 -46.50 -61.69 -13.44
N GLU A 642 -46.58 -60.36 -13.28
CA GLU A 642 -47.23 -59.73 -12.13
C GLU A 642 -48.70 -60.15 -11.99
N LEU A 643 -49.45 -60.14 -13.10
CA LEU A 643 -50.85 -60.54 -13.13
C LEU A 643 -51.02 -62.03 -12.80
N GLN A 644 -50.18 -62.91 -13.35
CA GLN A 644 -50.23 -64.34 -13.03
C GLN A 644 -49.93 -64.63 -11.56
N LEU A 645 -48.97 -63.91 -10.97
CA LEU A 645 -48.66 -64.04 -9.56
C LEU A 645 -49.79 -63.51 -8.68
N ALA A 646 -50.30 -62.31 -8.97
CA ALA A 646 -51.43 -61.72 -8.24
C ALA A 646 -52.68 -62.61 -8.31
N LEU A 647 -52.95 -63.26 -9.45
CA LEU A 647 -54.05 -64.23 -9.59
C LEU A 647 -53.88 -65.47 -8.70
N ARG A 648 -52.64 -65.97 -8.55
CA ARG A 648 -52.32 -67.09 -7.65
C ARG A 648 -52.41 -66.69 -6.18
N LEU A 649 -51.93 -65.51 -5.83
CA LEU A 649 -52.02 -64.97 -4.47
C LEU A 649 -53.48 -64.71 -4.07
N HIS A 650 -54.29 -64.12 -4.95
CA HIS A 650 -55.71 -63.91 -4.71
C HIS A 650 -56.49 -65.23 -4.47
N LEU A 651 -56.13 -66.30 -5.19
CA LEU A 651 -56.68 -67.65 -4.94
C LEU A 651 -56.33 -68.19 -3.55
N LEU A 652 -55.10 -67.94 -3.08
CA LEU A 652 -54.64 -68.39 -1.77
C LEU A 652 -55.31 -67.59 -0.64
N SER A 653 -55.52 -66.29 -0.82
CA SER A 653 -56.26 -65.44 0.15
C SER A 653 -57.76 -65.77 0.21
N GLY A 654 -58.39 -66.07 -0.94
CA GLY A 654 -59.81 -66.42 -1.02
C GLY A 654 -60.18 -67.82 -0.50
N GLY A 655 -59.19 -68.68 -0.23
CA GLY A 655 -59.40 -70.02 0.33
C GLY A 655 -59.51 -70.08 1.86
N ARG A 656 -59.45 -68.94 2.55
CA ARG A 656 -59.56 -68.84 4.03
C ARG A 656 -60.96 -68.53 4.54
N GLU A 657 -61.93 -68.28 3.65
CA GLU A 657 -63.35 -68.20 3.98
C GLU A 657 -64.14 -69.25 3.18
N SER A 658 -64.13 -70.49 3.67
CA SER A 658 -65.12 -71.53 3.34
C SER A 658 -65.20 -72.54 4.47
#